data_AF-A0A0M8MZX9-F1
#
_entry.id   AF-A0A0M8MZX9-F1
#
_cell.length_a   1.000
_cell.length_b   1.000
_cell.length_c   1.000
_cell.angle_alpha   90.00
_cell.angle_beta   90.00
_cell.angle_gamma   90.00
#
_symmetry.space_group_name_H-M   'P 1'
#
loop_
_entity.id
_entity.type
_entity.pdbx_description
1 polymer ?
#
loop_
_entity_poly.entity_id
_entity_poly.type
_entity_poly.pdbx_seq_one_letter_code
_entity_poly.pdbx_strand_id
1 'polypeptide(L)'
;MLKNAATAARKSVTDLALYPTAGSKIHGFTLVRAKHVPELELTALQLQHDKTGADYLHIARDDSNNVFSIGFKTNPPDDTGVPHILEHTTLCGSEKSVTPLCLCLYPIRDPFFKMLPRTLSNFMNAMTASDHTFYPFATTNAQDFKNLMSVYLDATLHPLLKQSDFHQEGWRIGPENPLAEDPESRKLVFKGVVYNEMKGQMSDAGYLYYIRFQDHIFPDINNSGGDPQKITDLTYEQLKSFHVENYHPSNAKVFTYGDMPLADHLQEIDSRLQAFEKIARDKVIHEPLQLSGPKDITLFGPVDPLVASDRQYKTSVSWITGNTTDIVESFSVSLLSTLLMDGYGSPLYRGLIEAGLGVEWSPNAGYDSHAKRGIFSIGLTGVQKEHVPKVKGKIQEIMRDVRQKGFDQGKIDGALHQLELALKHKTANFGYSMLNRLKPKWFNGSDPFDSLAWNDTIAAFQTKLAEGGYLEGLMDKYLLNDNTLTFTMAPSETFGDELVTEEKERLASKIRDAVERAGSEEEAHAGFEKQEQDLLVEQNKTSTEDLSCLPTVHAKDIPRSKEPVAVRDEVSDGISIQWREAPTNGLTYFRAIHTLQNLPDELRELIPLFTDCIMRLGTKDMTTEQLEDLIKLKTGGVSVGYHLTPSPTDFHQSSEGLIFTGMALDRNVPAMYDVLQKLVRETDFDGPEAAQRIRQLLQASADGVVNDIASSGHRFAMGYAESSLTRSAWLRQQVSGLSQVKLLTRLADRPESDPFEDVIGKLKQIQAFALTADNMRTSITCGSESVGENLASLQRFTGGLARGVAEPKTARPTPLPRDSKAFFPLPYQVYYGGLSLATTSYTSPEGAPLQILAQLLTHKHLHHEVREKGGAYGGGAYSRGLEGLFGFYSYRDPNPQNTLSIVHNAGQWAVDKKWTDRDLEEAKISVFQAVDAPKSVDQEGMAKFLSGITEEMRQRKREQLLDVTKDQVREVAQKYLVEAMAKGEERVAFLGEKPAWVDDSWKVYDMNVNGE
;
A
#
# COMPACT_ATOMS: atom_id res chain seq x y z
N MET A 1 -33.44 -16.81 22.97
CA MET A 1 -34.28 -15.66 23.41
C MET A 1 -34.07 -15.18 24.86
N LEU A 2 -33.24 -15.81 25.70
CA LEU A 2 -32.95 -15.31 27.07
C LEU A 2 -31.53 -14.73 27.27
N LYS A 3 -30.72 -14.64 26.21
CA LYS A 3 -29.39 -13.98 26.24
C LYS A 3 -29.37 -12.56 25.66
N ASN A 4 -30.44 -12.14 24.96
CA ASN A 4 -30.53 -10.77 24.40
C ASN A 4 -30.84 -9.70 25.47
N ALA A 5 -31.19 -10.10 26.70
CA ALA A 5 -31.47 -9.17 27.80
C ALA A 5 -30.26 -8.88 28.70
N ALA A 6 -29.17 -9.67 28.61
CA ALA A 6 -27.98 -9.50 29.46
C ALA A 6 -26.90 -8.58 28.85
N THR A 7 -27.04 -8.22 27.57
CA THR A 7 -26.23 -7.19 26.88
C THR A 7 -26.86 -5.79 26.97
N ALA A 8 -28.10 -5.68 27.47
CA ALA A 8 -28.79 -4.43 27.67
C ALA A 8 -28.39 -3.80 29.03
N ALA A 9 -27.20 -3.19 29.10
CA ALA A 9 -26.84 -2.09 30.03
C ALA A 9 -25.32 -1.75 30.08
N ARG A 10 -24.46 -2.22 29.16
CA ARG A 10 -23.19 -1.51 28.93
C ARG A 10 -23.50 -0.30 28.06
N LYS A 11 -23.35 0.90 28.63
CA LYS A 11 -23.35 2.12 27.83
C LYS A 11 -22.24 1.98 26.77
N SER A 12 -22.60 2.16 25.51
CA SER A 12 -21.63 2.17 24.40
C SER A 12 -20.50 3.14 24.73
N VAL A 13 -19.26 2.82 24.38
CA VAL A 13 -18.11 3.75 24.53
C VAL A 13 -18.34 5.07 23.80
N THR A 14 -19.29 5.13 22.88
CA THR A 14 -19.71 6.34 22.18
C THR A 14 -20.67 7.23 22.98
N ASP A 15 -21.21 6.79 24.12
CA ASP A 15 -22.12 7.59 24.95
C ASP A 15 -21.36 8.76 25.59
N LEU A 16 -21.70 9.99 25.20
CA LEU A 16 -21.14 11.22 25.77
C LEU A 16 -21.25 11.30 27.29
N ALA A 17 -22.26 10.67 27.89
CA ALA A 17 -22.45 10.64 29.33
C ALA A 17 -21.39 9.81 30.09
N LEU A 18 -20.52 9.06 29.38
CA LEU A 18 -19.37 8.36 29.96
C LEU A 18 -18.16 9.28 30.17
N TYR A 19 -18.14 10.44 29.54
CA TYR A 19 -17.01 11.35 29.57
C TYR A 19 -17.29 12.58 30.44
N PRO A 20 -16.27 13.17 31.08
CA PRO A 20 -16.43 14.41 31.82
C PRO A 20 -16.91 15.57 30.94
N THR A 21 -17.40 16.65 31.55
CA THR A 21 -17.81 17.85 30.81
C THR A 21 -16.60 18.68 30.40
N ALA A 22 -16.73 19.49 29.35
CA ALA A 22 -15.69 20.44 28.96
C ALA A 22 -15.21 21.30 30.15
N GLY A 23 -13.90 21.53 30.23
CA GLY A 23 -13.21 22.17 31.35
C GLY A 23 -12.78 21.21 32.47
N SER A 24 -13.23 19.95 32.47
CA SER A 24 -12.82 18.96 33.47
C SER A 24 -11.38 18.52 33.26
N LYS A 25 -10.66 18.29 34.37
CA LYS A 25 -9.29 17.78 34.39
C LYS A 25 -9.24 16.28 34.61
N ILE A 26 -8.44 15.58 33.82
CA ILE A 26 -8.27 14.13 33.85
C ILE A 26 -6.78 13.82 33.58
N HIS A 27 -6.08 13.24 34.55
CA HIS A 27 -4.68 12.80 34.40
C HIS A 27 -3.75 13.82 33.71
N GLY A 28 -3.73 15.09 34.16
CA GLY A 28 -2.87 16.13 33.57
C GLY A 28 -3.41 16.78 32.29
N PHE A 29 -4.58 16.37 31.78
CA PHE A 29 -5.24 16.96 30.64
C PHE A 29 -6.53 17.69 31.03
N THR A 30 -6.87 18.74 30.29
CA THR A 30 -8.19 19.38 30.33
C THR A 30 -8.99 18.98 29.09
N LEU A 31 -10.22 18.48 29.26
CA LEU A 31 -11.13 18.25 28.15
C LEU A 31 -11.62 19.60 27.61
N VAL A 32 -11.30 19.92 26.36
CA VAL A 32 -11.67 21.17 25.71
C VAL A 32 -13.11 21.11 25.20
N ARG A 33 -13.48 20.02 24.51
CA ARG A 33 -14.83 19.79 23.99
C ARG A 33 -15.02 18.32 23.58
N ALA A 34 -16.28 17.92 23.46
CA ALA A 34 -16.67 16.61 22.95
C ALA A 34 -17.88 16.73 22.00
N LYS A 35 -17.95 15.88 20.97
CA LYS A 35 -19.06 15.83 19.99
C LYS A 35 -19.36 14.37 19.65
N HIS A 36 -20.63 14.00 19.74
CA HIS A 36 -21.13 12.73 19.21
C HIS A 36 -21.35 12.87 17.71
N VAL A 37 -20.90 11.90 16.92
CA VAL A 37 -21.02 11.87 15.46
C VAL A 37 -21.74 10.57 15.06
N PRO A 38 -23.09 10.58 15.04
CA PRO A 38 -23.89 9.36 14.90
C PRO A 38 -23.70 8.68 13.54
N GLU A 39 -23.50 9.43 12.46
CA GLU A 39 -23.28 8.89 11.10
C GLU A 39 -22.00 8.05 10.96
N LEU A 40 -21.05 8.24 11.87
CA LEU A 40 -19.79 7.48 11.93
C LEU A 40 -19.74 6.55 13.16
N GLU A 41 -20.84 6.45 13.92
CA GLU A 41 -20.95 5.65 15.14
C GLU A 41 -19.81 5.92 16.14
N LEU A 42 -19.43 7.20 16.34
CA LEU A 42 -18.28 7.58 17.16
C LEU A 42 -18.55 8.81 18.04
N THR A 43 -17.66 9.05 19.00
CA THR A 43 -17.59 10.28 19.79
C THR A 43 -16.18 10.83 19.79
N ALA A 44 -16.02 12.09 19.36
CA ALA A 44 -14.75 12.78 19.34
C ALA A 44 -14.56 13.63 20.60
N LEU A 45 -13.39 13.56 21.22
CA LEU A 45 -12.99 14.36 22.37
C LEU A 45 -11.67 15.06 22.09
N GLN A 46 -11.66 16.39 22.23
CA GLN A 46 -10.43 17.18 22.17
C GLN A 46 -9.96 17.49 23.58
N LEU A 47 -8.73 17.13 23.90
CA LEU A 47 -8.08 17.44 25.16
C LEU A 47 -6.80 18.24 24.92
N GLN A 48 -6.35 18.94 25.96
CA GLN A 48 -5.07 19.62 25.96
C GLN A 48 -4.30 19.26 27.23
N HIS A 49 -3.02 18.92 27.08
CA HIS A 49 -2.15 18.67 28.23
C HIS A 49 -1.88 19.99 28.97
N ASP A 50 -2.16 20.03 30.27
CA ASP A 50 -2.14 21.26 31.08
C ASP A 50 -0.75 21.90 31.11
N LYS A 51 0.30 21.09 31.24
CA LYS A 51 1.67 21.57 31.47
C LYS A 51 2.39 21.98 30.18
N THR A 52 2.22 21.22 29.10
CA THR A 52 2.95 21.44 27.83
C THR A 52 2.08 22.10 26.75
N GLY A 53 0.75 22.01 26.85
CA GLY A 53 -0.16 22.46 25.82
C GLY A 53 -0.32 21.52 24.62
N ALA A 54 0.22 20.29 24.70
CA ALA A 54 0.07 19.27 23.65
C ALA A 54 -1.41 19.05 23.29
N ASP A 55 -1.72 19.00 22.00
CA ASP A 55 -3.08 18.84 21.47
C ASP A 55 -3.39 17.34 21.34
N TYR A 56 -4.56 16.92 21.83
CA TYR A 56 -4.96 15.51 21.88
C TYR A 56 -6.35 15.34 21.28
N LEU A 57 -6.49 14.39 20.36
CA LEU A 57 -7.77 13.96 19.80
C LEU A 57 -8.03 12.48 20.11
N HIS A 58 -9.06 12.19 20.91
CA HIS A 58 -9.57 10.83 21.10
C HIS A 58 -10.83 10.62 20.25
N ILE A 59 -10.89 9.50 19.54
CA ILE A 59 -12.08 9.05 18.81
C ILE A 59 -12.57 7.74 19.44
N ALA A 60 -13.60 7.83 20.27
CA ALA A 60 -14.22 6.68 20.90
C ALA A 60 -15.17 5.99 19.91
N ARG A 61 -14.97 4.69 19.68
CA ARG A 61 -15.83 3.85 18.84
C ARG A 61 -15.81 2.40 19.34
N ASP A 62 -16.92 1.69 19.22
CA ASP A 62 -17.00 0.25 19.55
C ASP A 62 -16.26 -0.59 18.50
N ASP A 63 -14.93 -0.50 18.52
CA ASP A 63 -14.01 -1.14 17.61
C ASP A 63 -12.76 -1.60 18.37
N SER A 64 -12.56 -2.92 18.39
CA SER A 64 -11.43 -3.56 19.06
C SER A 64 -10.08 -3.20 18.45
N ASN A 65 -10.02 -2.76 17.19
CA ASN A 65 -8.76 -2.38 16.56
C ASN A 65 -8.38 -0.95 16.94
N ASN A 66 -7.67 -0.80 18.05
CA ASN A 66 -7.32 0.50 18.59
C ASN A 66 -6.08 1.05 17.90
N VAL A 67 -6.06 2.37 17.69
CA VAL A 67 -4.96 3.09 17.02
C VAL A 67 -4.39 4.15 17.94
N PHE A 68 -3.07 4.27 17.96
CA PHE A 68 -2.35 5.38 18.56
C PHE A 68 -1.52 6.09 17.48
N SER A 69 -1.35 7.39 17.61
CA SER A 69 -0.34 8.15 16.86
C SER A 69 0.14 9.35 17.67
N ILE A 70 1.44 9.61 17.60
CA ILE A 70 2.02 10.91 17.97
C ILE A 70 2.68 11.49 16.73
N GLY A 71 2.46 12.77 16.44
CA GLY A 71 3.11 13.45 15.33
C GLY A 71 3.56 14.86 15.69
N PHE A 72 4.50 15.38 14.90
CA PHE A 72 5.16 16.66 15.12
C PHE A 72 5.17 17.46 13.82
N LYS A 73 5.00 18.78 13.93
CA LYS A 73 5.21 19.68 12.79
C LYS A 73 6.72 19.78 12.54
N THR A 74 7.17 19.39 11.35
CA THR A 74 8.58 19.20 10.99
C THR A 74 8.84 19.80 9.61
N ASN A 75 8.71 21.12 9.48
CA ASN A 75 9.03 21.80 8.22
C ASN A 75 10.54 21.61 7.93
N PRO A 76 10.92 21.01 6.78
CA PRO A 76 12.31 20.79 6.44
C PRO A 76 13.03 22.11 6.17
N PRO A 77 14.19 22.39 6.81
CA PRO A 77 14.93 23.63 6.60
C PRO A 77 15.63 23.68 5.24
N ASP A 78 15.88 22.51 4.64
CA ASP A 78 16.55 22.30 3.37
C ASP A 78 16.16 20.93 2.77
N ASP A 79 16.67 20.59 1.59
CA ASP A 79 16.39 19.33 0.88
C ASP A 79 17.24 18.14 1.36
N THR A 80 17.89 18.24 2.53
CA THR A 80 18.74 17.15 3.03
C THR A 80 17.94 15.96 3.53
N GLY A 81 16.62 16.09 3.69
CA GLY A 81 15.76 15.04 4.24
C GLY A 81 15.92 14.85 5.75
N VAL A 82 16.37 15.87 6.48
CA VAL A 82 16.55 15.79 7.95
C VAL A 82 15.31 15.28 8.71
N PRO A 83 14.04 15.59 8.35
CA PRO A 83 12.89 15.00 9.04
C PRO A 83 12.78 13.49 8.83
N HIS A 84 13.06 13.02 7.60
CA HIS A 84 13.01 11.60 7.23
C HIS A 84 14.14 10.79 7.87
N ILE A 85 15.37 11.31 7.86
CA ILE A 85 16.50 10.68 8.57
C ILE A 85 16.27 10.68 10.08
N LEU A 86 15.67 11.75 10.62
CA LEU A 86 15.31 11.80 12.04
C LEU A 86 14.25 10.75 12.38
N GLU A 87 13.26 10.56 11.50
CA GLU A 87 12.25 9.52 11.69
C GLU A 87 12.85 8.13 11.86
N HIS A 88 13.75 7.73 10.98
CA HIS A 88 14.49 6.48 11.12
C HIS A 88 15.33 6.42 12.40
N THR A 89 16.13 7.46 12.67
CA THR A 89 17.09 7.45 13.78
C THR A 89 16.44 7.53 15.16
N THR A 90 15.23 8.10 15.28
CA THR A 90 14.46 8.06 16.54
C THR A 90 14.06 6.64 16.94
N LEU A 91 13.94 5.73 15.96
CA LEU A 91 13.57 4.33 16.16
C LEU A 91 14.78 3.41 16.45
N CYS A 92 16.00 3.95 16.48
CA CYS A 92 17.25 3.20 16.71
C CYS A 92 17.64 3.06 18.19
N GLY A 93 16.84 3.61 19.12
CA GLY A 93 17.09 3.51 20.55
C GLY A 93 16.65 4.77 21.30
N SER A 94 16.36 4.63 22.59
CA SER A 94 16.01 5.76 23.47
C SER A 94 16.93 5.82 24.70
N GLU A 95 17.04 7.01 25.31
CA GLU A 95 17.99 7.29 26.39
C GLU A 95 17.87 6.30 27.56
N LYS A 96 18.74 6.39 28.59
CA LYS A 96 18.57 5.66 29.86
C LYS A 96 18.28 6.65 30.99
N SER A 97 17.13 6.54 31.66
CA SER A 97 16.68 7.59 32.57
C SER A 97 17.49 7.50 33.86
N VAL A 98 17.93 8.65 34.35
CA VAL A 98 18.57 8.81 35.66
C VAL A 98 17.54 9.22 36.72
N THR A 99 16.27 9.45 36.35
CA THR A 99 15.22 9.86 37.29
C THR A 99 14.32 8.69 37.72
N PRO A 100 14.03 8.52 39.03
CA PRO A 100 13.22 7.42 39.56
C PRO A 100 11.76 7.40 39.09
N LEU A 101 11.28 8.46 38.42
CA LEU A 101 9.89 8.63 37.99
C LEU A 101 9.59 8.15 36.56
N CYS A 102 10.62 7.87 35.74
CA CYS A 102 10.44 7.42 34.35
C CYS A 102 10.99 6.00 34.21
N LEU A 103 10.12 4.98 34.30
CA LEU A 103 10.52 3.61 34.61
C LEU A 103 10.84 2.72 33.39
N CYS A 104 10.67 3.18 32.14
CA CYS A 104 10.85 2.33 30.96
C CYS A 104 11.53 3.11 29.85
N LEU A 105 12.82 2.84 29.65
CA LEU A 105 13.68 3.46 28.65
C LEU A 105 14.44 2.32 27.92
N TYR A 106 14.58 2.41 26.59
CA TYR A 106 15.01 1.30 25.70
C TYR A 106 16.37 1.57 25.03
N PRO A 107 17.50 1.54 25.78
CA PRO A 107 18.84 1.93 25.30
C PRO A 107 19.54 0.81 24.53
N ILE A 108 18.78 0.07 23.73
CA ILE A 108 19.28 -0.98 22.85
C ILE A 108 19.18 -0.50 21.40
N ARG A 109 19.95 -1.11 20.52
CA ARG A 109 19.87 -0.81 19.09
C ARG A 109 18.53 -1.29 18.51
N ASP A 110 17.94 -0.51 17.61
CA ASP A 110 16.73 -0.85 16.85
C ASP A 110 15.55 -1.44 17.67
N PRO A 111 15.05 -0.78 18.75
CA PRO A 111 13.87 -1.23 19.48
C PRO A 111 12.66 -1.49 18.58
N PHE A 112 12.44 -0.66 17.56
CA PHE A 112 11.31 -0.79 16.65
C PHE A 112 11.29 -2.15 15.93
N PHE A 113 12.38 -2.51 15.25
CA PHE A 113 12.49 -3.80 14.56
C PHE A 113 12.47 -4.98 15.53
N LYS A 114 13.06 -4.81 16.72
CA LYS A 114 13.04 -5.84 17.77
C LYS A 114 11.67 -6.00 18.42
N MET A 115 10.79 -5.01 18.34
CA MET A 115 9.40 -5.11 18.77
C MET A 115 8.54 -5.87 17.77
N LEU A 116 8.88 -5.92 16.48
CA LEU A 116 8.10 -6.64 15.46
C LEU A 116 7.82 -8.10 15.84
N PRO A 117 8.75 -8.91 16.38
CA PRO A 117 8.42 -10.27 16.82
C PRO A 117 7.86 -10.35 18.26
N ARG A 118 7.60 -9.22 18.95
CA ARG A 118 7.21 -9.13 20.37
C ARG A 118 5.82 -8.50 20.59
N THR A 119 5.11 -8.23 19.51
CA THR A 119 3.85 -7.48 19.44
C THR A 119 2.77 -8.30 18.73
N LEU A 120 1.49 -8.02 18.99
CA LEU A 120 0.36 -8.56 18.21
C LEU A 120 -0.25 -7.49 17.29
N SER A 121 0.47 -6.39 17.06
CA SER A 121 0.03 -5.31 16.18
C SER A 121 -0.29 -5.80 14.78
N ASN A 122 -1.39 -5.31 14.24
CA ASN A 122 -1.73 -5.47 12.82
C ASN A 122 -1.20 -4.31 11.96
N PHE A 123 -0.72 -3.23 12.59
CA PHE A 123 -0.03 -2.14 11.94
C PHE A 123 0.98 -1.50 12.89
N MET A 124 2.21 -1.28 12.44
CA MET A 124 3.27 -0.53 13.13
C MET A 124 4.12 0.13 12.06
N ASN A 125 4.19 1.46 12.06
CA ASN A 125 5.05 2.16 11.12
C ASN A 125 5.40 3.57 11.65
N ALA A 126 6.24 4.29 10.90
CA ALA A 126 6.49 5.72 11.01
C ALA A 126 6.58 6.32 9.60
N MET A 127 6.21 7.59 9.45
CA MET A 127 6.08 8.24 8.14
C MET A 127 6.40 9.72 8.22
N THR A 128 7.12 10.21 7.22
CA THR A 128 7.41 11.62 7.00
C THR A 128 6.62 12.16 5.81
N ALA A 129 5.71 13.11 6.08
CA ALA A 129 5.05 13.91 5.06
C ALA A 129 5.85 15.20 4.82
N SER A 130 5.43 16.03 3.84
CA SER A 130 6.14 17.26 3.45
C SER A 130 6.44 18.22 4.62
N ASP A 131 5.60 18.26 5.65
CA ASP A 131 5.65 19.25 6.74
C ASP A 131 5.41 18.68 8.15
N HIS A 132 5.25 17.37 8.27
CA HIS A 132 5.04 16.70 9.56
C HIS A 132 5.50 15.25 9.52
N THR A 133 5.97 14.74 10.65
CA THR A 133 6.32 13.33 10.87
C THR A 133 5.38 12.75 11.92
N PHE A 134 4.89 11.52 11.72
CA PHE A 134 3.98 10.87 12.65
C PHE A 134 4.27 9.36 12.79
N TYR A 135 3.95 8.85 13.98
CA TYR A 135 4.34 7.51 14.42
C TYR A 135 3.10 6.73 14.88
N PRO A 136 2.40 6.03 13.97
CA PRO A 136 1.21 5.26 14.30
C PRO A 136 1.45 3.76 14.47
N PHE A 137 0.64 3.16 15.35
CA PHE A 137 0.45 1.71 15.41
C PHE A 137 -1.02 1.36 15.67
N ALA A 138 -1.41 0.13 15.34
CA ALA A 138 -2.73 -0.42 15.61
C ALA A 138 -2.64 -1.86 16.14
N THR A 139 -3.42 -2.17 17.16
CA THR A 139 -3.48 -3.51 17.76
C THR A 139 -4.85 -3.76 18.41
N THR A 140 -5.23 -5.04 18.46
CA THR A 140 -6.46 -5.49 19.16
C THR A 140 -6.20 -5.90 20.61
N ASN A 141 -4.93 -5.97 21.02
CA ASN A 141 -4.56 -6.43 22.34
C ASN A 141 -4.23 -5.24 23.26
N ALA A 142 -4.92 -5.13 24.39
CA ALA A 142 -4.77 -4.00 25.32
C ALA A 142 -3.39 -3.93 26.01
N GLN A 143 -2.76 -5.08 26.29
CA GLN A 143 -1.41 -5.10 26.85
C GLN A 143 -0.39 -4.68 25.81
N ASP A 144 -0.56 -5.17 24.59
CA ASP A 144 0.26 -4.80 23.44
C ASP A 144 0.17 -3.30 23.13
N PHE A 145 -1.04 -2.73 23.20
CA PHE A 145 -1.25 -1.30 23.02
C PHE A 145 -0.43 -0.47 24.02
N LYS A 146 -0.43 -0.87 25.31
CA LYS A 146 0.36 -0.22 26.35
C LYS A 146 1.87 -0.35 26.09
N ASN A 147 2.31 -1.55 25.68
CA ASN A 147 3.70 -1.82 25.35
C ASN A 147 4.19 -0.92 24.20
N LEU A 148 3.44 -0.87 23.10
CA LEU A 148 3.80 -0.07 21.92
C LEU A 148 3.71 1.43 22.18
N MET A 149 2.70 1.90 22.90
CA MET A 149 2.58 3.31 23.27
C MET A 149 3.79 3.77 24.08
N SER A 150 4.26 2.94 25.01
CA SER A 150 5.48 3.23 25.78
C SER A 150 6.71 3.32 24.86
N VAL A 151 6.91 2.36 23.94
CA VAL A 151 8.05 2.36 23.00
C VAL A 151 8.01 3.58 22.07
N TYR A 152 6.85 3.90 21.51
CA TYR A 152 6.68 5.02 20.56
C TYR A 152 6.86 6.39 21.22
N LEU A 153 6.25 6.60 22.40
CA LEU A 153 6.43 7.85 23.15
C LEU A 153 7.91 8.07 23.50
N ASP A 154 8.62 7.00 23.81
CA ASP A 154 10.00 7.09 24.22
C ASP A 154 10.97 7.30 23.06
N ALA A 155 10.79 6.54 21.97
CA ALA A 155 11.53 6.71 20.73
C ALA A 155 11.42 8.14 20.20
N THR A 156 10.23 8.74 20.27
CA THR A 156 10.01 10.10 19.75
C THR A 156 10.51 11.19 20.70
N LEU A 157 10.24 11.10 22.00
CA LEU A 157 10.53 12.18 22.96
C LEU A 157 11.94 12.13 23.55
N HIS A 158 12.55 10.94 23.68
CA HIS A 158 13.89 10.76 24.25
C HIS A 158 14.77 9.79 23.45
N PRO A 159 14.96 9.99 22.13
CA PRO A 159 15.82 9.12 21.33
C PRO A 159 17.29 9.24 21.73
N LEU A 160 18.06 8.17 21.54
CA LEU A 160 19.52 8.17 21.73
C LEU A 160 20.25 9.02 20.69
N LEU A 161 19.76 8.98 19.45
CA LEU A 161 20.37 9.60 18.27
C LEU A 161 21.88 9.37 18.21
N LYS A 162 22.37 8.12 18.26
CA LYS A 162 23.82 7.89 18.18
C LYS A 162 24.35 8.31 16.80
N GLN A 163 25.58 8.78 16.77
CA GLN A 163 26.24 9.15 15.51
C GLN A 163 26.38 7.96 14.54
N SER A 164 26.62 6.75 15.06
CA SER A 164 26.67 5.54 14.24
C SER A 164 25.32 5.18 13.62
N ASP A 165 24.22 5.40 14.33
CA ASP A 165 22.86 5.19 13.81
C ASP A 165 22.54 6.24 12.72
N PHE A 166 22.97 7.49 12.89
CA PHE A 166 22.93 8.49 11.81
C PHE A 166 23.69 8.05 10.56
N HIS A 167 24.90 7.49 10.72
CA HIS A 167 25.69 6.99 9.58
C HIS A 167 25.06 5.75 8.91
N GLN A 168 24.35 4.91 9.67
CA GLN A 168 23.60 3.79 9.10
C GLN A 168 22.36 4.28 8.34
N GLU A 169 21.48 4.98 9.04
CA GLU A 169 20.14 5.33 8.54
C GLU A 169 20.17 6.50 7.56
N GLY A 170 21.00 7.51 7.81
CA GLY A 170 21.14 8.68 6.95
C GLY A 170 22.08 8.44 5.78
N TRP A 171 23.33 8.87 5.94
CA TRP A 171 24.36 8.70 4.90
C TRP A 171 25.78 8.65 5.48
N ARG A 172 26.70 8.07 4.71
CA ARG A 172 28.14 8.04 4.97
C ARG A 172 28.93 7.71 3.70
N ILE A 173 30.26 7.85 3.77
CA ILE A 173 31.22 7.32 2.78
C ILE A 173 31.90 6.10 3.39
N GLY A 174 32.03 5.04 2.60
CA GLY A 174 32.76 3.84 2.97
C GLY A 174 33.04 2.93 1.79
N PRO A 175 33.93 1.93 1.92
CA PRO A 175 34.11 0.90 0.91
C PRO A 175 32.79 0.22 0.55
N GLU A 176 32.61 -0.05 -0.75
CA GLU A 176 31.45 -0.77 -1.30
C GLU A 176 31.27 -2.11 -0.58
N ASN A 177 32.34 -2.91 -0.50
CA ASN A 177 32.40 -4.10 0.34
C ASN A 177 33.52 -3.97 1.39
N PRO A 178 33.19 -3.73 2.67
CA PRO A 178 34.18 -3.59 3.73
C PRO A 178 34.93 -4.89 4.07
N LEU A 179 34.46 -6.04 3.58
CA LEU A 179 35.06 -7.36 3.78
C LEU A 179 35.86 -7.86 2.57
N ALA A 180 35.83 -7.13 1.44
CA ALA A 180 36.55 -7.53 0.24
C ALA A 180 38.04 -7.17 0.32
N GLU A 181 38.88 -8.07 -0.18
CA GLU A 181 40.32 -7.83 -0.29
C GLU A 181 40.72 -7.20 -1.63
N ASP A 182 39.87 -7.29 -2.66
CA ASP A 182 40.19 -6.77 -3.98
C ASP A 182 40.02 -5.23 -4.07
N PRO A 183 40.88 -4.54 -4.83
CA PRO A 183 40.85 -3.07 -4.90
C PRO A 183 39.57 -2.47 -5.49
N GLU A 184 38.89 -3.20 -6.38
CA GLU A 184 37.67 -2.72 -7.04
C GLU A 184 36.52 -2.65 -6.04
N SER A 185 36.33 -3.70 -5.24
CA SER A 185 35.28 -3.77 -4.20
C SER A 185 35.60 -2.91 -2.96
N ARG A 186 36.83 -2.40 -2.84
CA ARG A 186 37.24 -1.43 -1.80
C ARG A 186 37.04 0.03 -2.21
N LYS A 187 36.51 0.28 -3.41
CA LYS A 187 36.17 1.64 -3.85
C LYS A 187 35.20 2.30 -2.86
N LEU A 188 35.49 3.54 -2.52
CA LEU A 188 34.62 4.34 -1.67
C LEU A 188 33.35 4.71 -2.45
N VAL A 189 32.20 4.60 -1.80
CA VAL A 189 30.88 4.96 -2.33
C VAL A 189 30.05 5.65 -1.24
N PHE A 190 28.97 6.33 -1.64
CA PHE A 190 27.94 6.75 -0.69
C PHE A 190 27.11 5.55 -0.22
N LYS A 191 26.83 5.48 1.08
CA LYS A 191 26.03 4.43 1.71
C LYS A 191 25.05 5.06 2.71
N GLY A 192 23.90 4.42 2.91
CA GLY A 192 22.90 4.86 3.90
C GLY A 192 21.52 4.30 3.56
N VAL A 193 20.69 4.03 4.57
CA VAL A 193 19.33 3.48 4.36
C VAL A 193 18.48 4.49 3.60
N VAL A 194 18.29 5.70 4.14
CA VAL A 194 17.50 6.77 3.52
C VAL A 194 18.14 7.26 2.22
N TYR A 195 19.48 7.34 2.16
CA TYR A 195 20.17 7.68 0.90
C TYR A 195 19.79 6.73 -0.26
N ASN A 196 19.87 5.41 -0.03
CA ASN A 196 19.54 4.41 -1.04
C ASN A 196 18.03 4.32 -1.30
N GLU A 197 17.21 4.51 -0.27
CA GLU A 197 15.77 4.59 -0.41
C GLU A 197 15.36 5.73 -1.33
N MET A 198 15.86 6.94 -1.10
CA MET A 198 15.55 8.11 -1.92
C MET A 198 16.17 8.01 -3.30
N LYS A 199 17.35 7.40 -3.47
CA LYS A 199 17.92 7.11 -4.80
C LYS A 199 17.01 6.16 -5.60
N GLY A 200 16.47 5.11 -4.96
CA GLY A 200 15.50 4.21 -5.56
C GLY A 200 14.16 4.89 -5.86
N GLN A 201 13.65 5.71 -4.94
CA GLN A 201 12.40 6.44 -5.13
C GLN A 201 12.50 7.49 -6.25
N MET A 202 13.61 8.22 -6.34
CA MET A 202 13.87 9.23 -7.39
C MET A 202 14.15 8.61 -8.77
N SER A 203 14.41 7.30 -8.85
CA SER A 203 14.51 6.59 -10.13
C SER A 203 13.14 6.38 -10.79
N ASP A 204 12.06 6.43 -10.02
CA ASP A 204 10.70 6.42 -10.56
C ASP A 204 10.38 7.77 -11.21
N ALA A 205 10.14 7.75 -12.53
CA ALA A 205 9.89 8.97 -13.29
C ALA A 205 8.62 9.71 -12.85
N GLY A 206 7.63 9.02 -12.29
CA GLY A 206 6.40 9.61 -11.77
C GLY A 206 6.64 10.36 -10.46
N TYR A 207 7.37 9.74 -9.53
CA TYR A 207 7.78 10.36 -8.28
C TYR A 207 8.71 11.56 -8.52
N LEU A 208 9.71 11.41 -9.39
CA LEU A 208 10.59 12.51 -9.79
C LEU A 208 9.79 13.70 -10.33
N TYR A 209 8.83 13.44 -11.22
CA TYR A 209 7.94 14.48 -11.74
C TYR A 209 7.18 15.19 -10.60
N TYR A 210 6.60 14.43 -9.68
CA TYR A 210 5.80 14.97 -8.58
C TYR A 210 6.62 15.85 -7.63
N ILE A 211 7.80 15.38 -7.20
CA ILE A 211 8.66 16.17 -6.30
C ILE A 211 9.20 17.41 -6.99
N ARG A 212 9.69 17.30 -8.24
CA ARG A 212 10.16 18.48 -8.98
C ARG A 212 9.04 19.48 -9.25
N PHE A 213 7.81 19.02 -9.41
CA PHE A 213 6.63 19.89 -9.42
C PHE A 213 6.43 20.58 -8.06
N GLN A 214 6.48 19.85 -6.95
CA GLN A 214 6.37 20.43 -5.60
C GLN A 214 7.41 21.52 -5.33
N ASP A 215 8.68 21.29 -5.70
CA ASP A 215 9.79 22.25 -5.57
C ASP A 215 9.43 23.62 -6.19
N HIS A 216 8.62 23.60 -7.27
CA HIS A 216 8.24 24.79 -8.01
C HIS A 216 6.89 25.38 -7.60
N ILE A 217 5.88 24.56 -7.25
CA ILE A 217 4.54 25.05 -6.86
C ILE A 217 4.45 25.44 -5.38
N PHE A 218 5.28 24.82 -4.53
CA PHE A 218 5.31 25.01 -3.09
C PHE A 218 6.74 25.23 -2.57
N PRO A 219 7.45 26.27 -3.05
CA PRO A 219 8.85 26.51 -2.73
C PRO A 219 9.12 26.88 -1.26
N ASP A 220 8.06 27.13 -0.48
CA ASP A 220 8.14 27.44 0.96
C ASP A 220 8.31 26.17 1.83
N ILE A 221 8.20 24.98 1.21
CA ILE A 221 8.46 23.68 1.83
C ILE A 221 9.48 22.92 0.99
N ASN A 222 10.63 22.61 1.58
CA ASN A 222 11.68 21.80 0.94
C ASN A 222 11.30 20.31 0.87
N ASN A 223 12.06 19.51 0.12
CA ASN A 223 11.82 18.08 0.03
C ASN A 223 12.14 17.36 1.35
N SER A 224 11.09 17.08 2.13
CA SER A 224 11.18 16.39 3.43
C SER A 224 11.76 14.98 3.39
N GLY A 225 11.60 14.26 2.26
CA GLY A 225 12.14 12.92 2.07
C GLY A 225 13.65 12.93 1.84
N GLY A 226 14.17 14.03 1.32
CA GLY A 226 15.58 14.22 0.98
C GLY A 226 15.84 14.05 -0.51
N ASP A 227 16.55 15.01 -1.10
CA ASP A 227 17.11 14.86 -2.44
C ASP A 227 18.44 14.10 -2.32
N PRO A 228 18.65 12.97 -3.02
CA PRO A 228 19.93 12.26 -3.02
C PRO A 228 21.14 13.17 -3.25
N GLN A 229 21.00 14.24 -4.03
CA GLN A 229 22.06 15.22 -4.30
C GLN A 229 22.41 16.11 -3.09
N LYS A 230 21.49 16.22 -2.12
CA LYS A 230 21.57 17.11 -0.95
C LYS A 230 21.65 16.36 0.38
N ILE A 231 21.19 15.12 0.46
CA ILE A 231 21.28 14.27 1.68
C ILE A 231 22.72 14.27 2.23
N THR A 232 23.73 14.24 1.35
CA THR A 232 25.16 14.23 1.73
C THR A 232 25.68 15.53 2.35
N ASP A 233 24.83 16.54 2.49
CA ASP A 233 25.15 17.80 3.16
C ASP A 233 24.65 17.81 4.62
N LEU A 234 23.78 16.87 5.01
CA LEU A 234 23.30 16.76 6.38
C LEU A 234 24.44 16.38 7.34
N THR A 235 24.56 17.11 8.43
CA THR A 235 25.46 16.79 9.54
C THR A 235 24.71 16.20 10.73
N TYR A 236 25.42 15.40 11.52
CA TYR A 236 24.89 14.83 12.76
C TYR A 236 24.41 15.89 13.77
N GLU A 237 25.08 17.05 13.84
CA GLU A 237 24.67 18.13 14.74
C GLU A 237 23.37 18.81 14.28
N GLN A 238 23.16 18.94 12.96
CA GLN A 238 21.89 19.42 12.41
C GLN A 238 20.74 18.47 12.73
N LEU A 239 20.95 17.16 12.62
CA LEU A 239 19.94 16.15 13.00
C LEU A 239 19.49 16.30 14.46
N LYS A 240 20.45 16.37 15.40
CA LYS A 240 20.15 16.55 16.83
C LYS A 240 19.45 17.87 17.12
N SER A 241 19.92 18.95 16.50
CA SER A 241 19.31 20.27 16.67
C SER A 241 17.87 20.28 16.16
N PHE A 242 17.62 19.65 15.01
CA PHE A 242 16.29 19.51 14.44
C PHE A 242 15.34 18.71 15.35
N HIS A 243 15.82 17.67 16.04
CA HIS A 243 15.04 16.95 17.06
C HIS A 243 14.69 17.84 18.24
N VAL A 244 15.68 18.47 18.88
CA VAL A 244 15.49 19.35 20.05
C VAL A 244 14.48 20.46 19.75
N GLU A 245 14.55 21.00 18.54
CA GLU A 245 13.59 21.99 18.09
C GLU A 245 12.21 21.34 17.90
N ASN A 246 12.06 20.31 17.07
CA ASN A 246 10.74 19.92 16.55
C ASN A 246 10.00 18.85 17.36
N TYR A 247 10.70 18.01 18.14
CA TYR A 247 10.12 16.85 18.85
C TYR A 247 9.71 17.16 20.29
N HIS A 248 9.32 18.41 20.56
CA HIS A 248 8.85 18.85 21.86
C HIS A 248 7.32 18.66 21.99
N PRO A 249 6.76 18.24 23.15
CA PRO A 249 5.32 18.04 23.33
C PRO A 249 4.41 19.24 23.00
N SER A 250 4.88 20.47 23.23
CA SER A 250 4.21 21.71 22.78
C SER A 250 3.97 21.78 21.24
N ASN A 251 4.69 20.99 20.45
CA ASN A 251 4.58 20.85 19.00
C ASN A 251 3.90 19.52 18.58
N ALA A 252 3.53 18.69 19.55
CA ALA A 252 2.99 17.37 19.31
C ALA A 252 1.46 17.41 19.14
N LYS A 253 0.97 16.55 18.24
CA LYS A 253 -0.44 16.18 18.10
C LYS A 253 -0.58 14.70 18.39
N VAL A 254 -1.36 14.37 19.41
CA VAL A 254 -1.58 13.00 19.87
C VAL A 254 -2.98 12.53 19.47
N PHE A 255 -3.08 11.34 18.93
CA PHE A 255 -4.33 10.75 18.47
C PHE A 255 -4.51 9.35 19.06
N THR A 256 -5.72 9.06 19.54
CA THR A 256 -6.14 7.68 19.86
C THR A 256 -7.51 7.38 19.31
N TYR A 257 -7.75 6.11 18.96
CA TYR A 257 -9.02 5.61 18.45
C TYR A 257 -9.32 4.22 19.02
N GLY A 258 -10.61 3.95 19.25
CA GLY A 258 -11.14 2.61 19.51
C GLY A 258 -11.98 2.53 20.79
N ASP A 259 -12.07 1.31 21.33
CA ASP A 259 -12.90 0.96 22.49
C ASP A 259 -12.13 0.91 23.83
N MET A 260 -10.81 1.10 23.81
CA MET A 260 -10.00 1.09 25.02
C MET A 260 -10.26 2.33 25.91
N PRO A 261 -10.19 2.20 27.25
CA PRO A 261 -10.48 3.31 28.15
C PRO A 261 -9.53 4.50 27.98
N LEU A 262 -10.08 5.68 27.68
CA LEU A 262 -9.33 6.93 27.54
C LEU A 262 -8.44 7.25 28.76
N ALA A 263 -8.92 6.97 29.99
CA ALA A 263 -8.18 7.28 31.21
C ALA A 263 -6.80 6.59 31.27
N ASP A 264 -6.71 5.33 30.81
CA ASP A 264 -5.46 4.58 30.75
C ASP A 264 -4.46 5.22 29.79
N HIS A 265 -4.95 5.74 28.65
CA HIS A 265 -4.10 6.44 27.68
C HIS A 265 -3.55 7.75 28.26
N LEU A 266 -4.43 8.56 28.86
CA LEU A 266 -4.04 9.85 29.43
C LEU A 266 -3.00 9.68 30.54
N GLN A 267 -3.16 8.69 31.41
CA GLN A 267 -2.21 8.42 32.48
C GLN A 267 -0.81 8.08 31.96
N GLU A 268 -0.70 7.20 30.96
CA GLU A 268 0.60 6.82 30.41
C GLU A 268 1.26 8.00 29.67
N ILE A 269 0.48 8.77 28.92
CA ILE A 269 1.00 9.90 28.14
C ILE A 269 1.44 11.04 29.07
N ASP A 270 0.62 11.41 30.06
CA ASP A 270 0.98 12.39 31.09
C ASP A 270 2.28 12.01 31.81
N SER A 271 2.49 10.71 32.07
CA SER A 271 3.69 10.22 32.73
C SER A 271 4.99 10.60 32.01
N ARG A 272 4.93 10.79 30.68
CA ARG A 272 6.03 11.24 29.81
C ARG A 272 6.01 12.75 29.62
N LEU A 273 4.84 13.33 29.34
CA LEU A 273 4.74 14.75 29.00
C LEU A 273 4.98 15.68 30.19
N GLN A 274 4.75 15.22 31.42
CA GLN A 274 4.97 16.02 32.64
C GLN A 274 6.44 16.45 32.85
N ALA A 275 7.40 15.76 32.21
CA ALA A 275 8.82 16.10 32.28
C ALA A 275 9.17 17.39 31.52
N PHE A 276 8.28 17.85 30.63
CA PHE A 276 8.49 19.01 29.78
C PHE A 276 7.77 20.25 30.31
N GLU A 277 8.26 21.42 29.93
CA GLU A 277 7.59 22.70 30.16
C GLU A 277 7.05 23.26 28.84
N LYS A 278 5.99 24.04 28.88
CA LYS A 278 5.47 24.69 27.68
C LYS A 278 6.52 25.63 27.08
N ILE A 279 6.75 25.51 25.77
CA ILE A 279 7.62 26.40 25.01
C ILE A 279 6.83 27.14 23.93
N ALA A 280 7.30 28.35 23.59
CA ALA A 280 6.81 29.05 22.40
C ALA A 280 7.34 28.34 21.16
N ARG A 281 6.48 28.12 20.17
CA ARG A 281 6.81 27.46 18.91
C ARG A 281 6.38 28.32 17.75
N ASP A 282 7.09 28.15 16.64
CA ASP A 282 6.62 28.64 15.37
C ASP A 282 5.33 27.89 14.99
N LYS A 283 4.30 28.67 14.67
CA LYS A 283 2.99 28.19 14.22
C LYS A 283 2.71 28.62 12.78
N VAL A 284 3.73 29.11 12.08
CA VAL A 284 3.63 29.45 10.67
C VAL A 284 3.23 28.20 9.89
N ILE A 285 2.13 28.34 9.16
CA ILE A 285 1.67 27.36 8.20
C ILE A 285 2.11 27.88 6.85
N HIS A 286 3.09 27.21 6.25
CA HIS A 286 3.59 27.51 4.93
C HIS A 286 2.49 27.36 3.88
N GLU A 287 2.57 28.18 2.84
CA GLU A 287 1.58 28.21 1.75
C GLU A 287 2.28 28.05 0.40
N PRO A 288 1.62 27.41 -0.59
CA PRO A 288 2.15 27.37 -1.94
C PRO A 288 2.27 28.78 -2.53
N LEU A 289 3.01 28.90 -3.61
CA LEU A 289 3.29 30.21 -4.20
C LEU A 289 2.01 30.92 -4.67
N GLN A 290 2.04 32.25 -4.63
CA GLN A 290 0.96 33.05 -5.21
C GLN A 290 1.16 33.21 -6.73
N LEU A 291 0.14 32.85 -7.51
CA LEU A 291 0.13 33.00 -8.96
C LEU A 291 -0.56 34.32 -9.34
N SER A 292 0.17 35.19 -10.05
CA SER A 292 -0.33 36.47 -10.58
C SER A 292 -0.29 36.54 -12.12
N GLY A 293 -0.22 35.38 -12.77
CA GLY A 293 -0.12 35.18 -14.21
C GLY A 293 0.43 33.79 -14.52
N PRO A 294 0.56 33.43 -15.81
CA PRO A 294 1.06 32.12 -16.20
C PRO A 294 2.56 32.01 -15.93
N LYS A 295 2.98 30.88 -15.37
CA LYS A 295 4.38 30.47 -15.22
C LYS A 295 4.58 29.13 -15.90
N ASP A 296 5.60 29.02 -16.73
CA ASP A 296 5.94 27.77 -17.42
C ASP A 296 7.32 27.29 -16.97
N ILE A 297 7.40 26.04 -16.52
CA ILE A 297 8.63 25.39 -16.07
C ILE A 297 8.82 24.12 -16.89
N THR A 298 10.02 23.95 -17.44
CA THR A 298 10.42 22.74 -18.15
C THR A 298 11.71 22.22 -17.56
N LEU A 299 11.69 20.96 -17.11
CA LEU A 299 12.86 20.22 -16.64
C LEU A 299 13.08 18.97 -17.48
N PHE A 300 14.22 18.32 -17.30
CA PHE A 300 14.57 17.06 -17.96
C PHE A 300 14.45 15.89 -16.99
N GLY A 301 14.03 14.74 -17.50
CA GLY A 301 13.91 13.48 -16.75
C GLY A 301 14.31 12.27 -17.60
N PRO A 302 14.26 11.06 -17.02
CA PRO A 302 14.67 9.84 -17.70
C PRO A 302 13.71 9.45 -18.84
N VAL A 303 14.22 8.68 -19.79
CA VAL A 303 13.45 8.01 -20.85
C VAL A 303 12.88 6.69 -20.31
N ASP A 304 11.64 6.37 -20.64
CA ASP A 304 11.04 5.06 -20.35
C ASP A 304 11.25 4.11 -21.56
N PRO A 305 12.02 3.02 -21.41
CA PRO A 305 12.34 2.13 -22.53
C PRO A 305 11.14 1.29 -23.02
N LEU A 306 10.08 1.13 -22.22
CA LEU A 306 8.88 0.37 -22.64
C LEU A 306 7.78 1.24 -23.24
N VAL A 307 7.97 2.56 -23.31
CA VAL A 307 7.04 3.50 -23.93
C VAL A 307 7.59 3.95 -25.28
N ALA A 308 6.70 4.15 -26.26
CA ALA A 308 7.10 4.62 -27.59
C ALA A 308 7.95 5.91 -27.48
N SER A 309 9.06 5.97 -28.23
CA SER A 309 10.07 7.04 -28.12
C SER A 309 9.51 8.44 -28.41
N ASP A 310 8.42 8.54 -29.19
CA ASP A 310 7.75 9.80 -29.50
C ASP A 310 6.75 10.24 -28.42
N ARG A 311 6.46 9.40 -27.41
CA ARG A 311 5.43 9.63 -26.37
C ARG A 311 6.02 9.64 -24.96
N GLN A 312 6.98 10.52 -24.73
CA GLN A 312 7.80 10.49 -23.51
C GLN A 312 7.62 11.73 -22.61
N TYR A 313 6.86 12.74 -23.03
CA TYR A 313 6.68 13.97 -22.24
C TYR A 313 5.60 13.79 -21.16
N LYS A 314 5.83 14.42 -20.00
CA LYS A 314 4.84 14.57 -18.93
C LYS A 314 4.58 16.05 -18.71
N THR A 315 3.32 16.50 -18.72
CA THR A 315 2.99 17.92 -18.59
C THR A 315 1.68 18.15 -17.84
N SER A 316 1.60 19.19 -17.01
CA SER A 316 0.40 19.56 -16.27
C SER A 316 0.22 21.07 -16.17
N VAL A 317 -1.03 21.49 -15.98
CA VAL A 317 -1.43 22.86 -15.66
C VAL A 317 -2.07 22.84 -14.28
N SER A 318 -1.61 23.74 -13.40
CA SER A 318 -2.02 23.76 -11.98
C SER A 318 -2.51 25.13 -11.54
N TRP A 319 -3.49 25.15 -10.64
CA TRP A 319 -4.11 26.32 -10.03
C TRP A 319 -4.04 26.25 -8.51
N ILE A 320 -3.85 27.40 -7.86
CA ILE A 320 -3.98 27.53 -6.41
C ILE A 320 -5.42 27.93 -6.08
N THR A 321 -6.11 27.10 -5.30
CA THR A 321 -7.52 27.25 -4.93
C THR A 321 -7.68 27.90 -3.55
N GLY A 322 -8.87 27.81 -2.96
CA GLY A 322 -9.24 28.42 -1.68
C GLY A 322 -8.49 27.89 -0.46
N ASN A 323 -8.80 28.48 0.70
CA ASN A 323 -8.29 28.03 1.99
C ASN A 323 -9.00 26.73 2.38
N THR A 324 -8.24 25.68 2.70
CA THR A 324 -8.78 24.34 3.01
C THR A 324 -9.53 24.28 4.35
N THR A 325 -9.41 25.33 5.18
CA THR A 325 -10.23 25.51 6.40
C THR A 325 -11.70 25.85 6.09
N ASP A 326 -12.03 26.32 4.88
CA ASP A 326 -13.42 26.34 4.39
C ASP A 326 -13.77 24.93 3.90
N ILE A 327 -14.28 24.11 4.83
CA ILE A 327 -14.56 22.69 4.59
C ILE A 327 -15.56 22.50 3.45
N VAL A 328 -16.59 23.36 3.36
CA VAL A 328 -17.64 23.25 2.32
C VAL A 328 -17.08 23.62 0.95
N GLU A 329 -16.31 24.71 0.85
CA GLU A 329 -15.72 25.12 -0.43
C GLU A 329 -14.64 24.13 -0.88
N SER A 330 -13.76 23.66 0.02
CA SER A 330 -12.76 22.62 -0.30
C SER A 330 -13.42 21.30 -0.72
N PHE A 331 -14.49 20.89 -0.05
CA PHE A 331 -15.31 19.74 -0.47
C PHE A 331 -15.87 19.94 -1.88
N SER A 332 -16.40 21.12 -2.18
CA SER A 332 -16.98 21.45 -3.49
C SER A 332 -15.94 21.43 -4.61
N VAL A 333 -14.71 21.90 -4.35
CA VAL A 333 -13.59 21.81 -5.30
C VAL A 333 -13.13 20.36 -5.50
N SER A 334 -13.10 19.56 -4.44
CA SER A 334 -12.84 18.11 -4.57
C SER A 334 -13.89 17.43 -5.44
N LEU A 335 -15.17 17.78 -5.27
CA LEU A 335 -16.25 17.25 -6.09
C LEU A 335 -16.14 17.71 -7.55
N LEU A 336 -15.74 18.97 -7.81
CA LEU A 336 -15.41 19.44 -9.16
C LEU A 336 -14.31 18.60 -9.80
N SER A 337 -13.25 18.26 -9.05
CA SER A 337 -12.19 17.39 -9.55
C SER A 337 -12.74 16.04 -9.98
N THR A 338 -13.58 15.40 -9.15
CA THR A 338 -14.27 14.16 -9.50
C THR A 338 -15.14 14.32 -10.76
N LEU A 339 -16.00 15.33 -10.84
CA LEU A 339 -16.91 15.51 -11.99
C LEU A 339 -16.18 15.80 -13.31
N LEU A 340 -15.02 16.45 -13.24
CA LEU A 340 -14.24 16.81 -14.41
C LEU A 340 -13.31 15.69 -14.90
N MET A 341 -12.81 14.84 -13.99
CA MET A 341 -11.68 13.93 -14.27
C MET A 341 -11.97 12.45 -13.99
N ASP A 342 -12.88 12.12 -13.07
CA ASP A 342 -13.05 10.74 -12.57
C ASP A 342 -14.02 9.92 -13.44
N GLY A 343 -13.51 8.82 -13.99
CA GLY A 343 -14.23 7.92 -14.91
C GLY A 343 -13.97 8.22 -16.38
N TYR A 344 -14.15 7.20 -17.22
CA TYR A 344 -13.98 7.27 -18.68
C TYR A 344 -14.99 8.23 -19.33
N GLY A 345 -16.15 8.41 -18.73
CA GLY A 345 -17.17 9.38 -19.16
C GLY A 345 -16.90 10.84 -18.78
N SER A 346 -15.81 11.14 -18.06
CA SER A 346 -15.54 12.51 -17.61
C SER A 346 -15.07 13.42 -18.77
N PRO A 347 -15.41 14.71 -18.76
CA PRO A 347 -15.13 15.61 -19.88
C PRO A 347 -13.63 15.76 -20.17
N LEU A 348 -12.77 15.80 -19.14
CA LEU A 348 -11.33 15.90 -19.34
C LEU A 348 -10.74 14.57 -19.79
N TYR A 349 -11.21 13.42 -19.29
CA TYR A 349 -10.73 12.12 -19.77
C TYR A 349 -10.97 11.96 -21.27
N ARG A 350 -12.20 12.21 -21.71
CA ARG A 350 -12.58 12.13 -23.13
C ARG A 350 -11.84 13.15 -24.00
N GLY A 351 -11.74 14.38 -23.53
CA GLY A 351 -11.16 15.48 -24.29
C GLY A 351 -9.64 15.49 -24.36
N LEU A 352 -8.96 14.72 -23.50
CA LEU A 352 -7.50 14.68 -23.40
C LEU A 352 -6.94 13.27 -23.68
N ILE A 353 -7.37 12.26 -22.94
CA ILE A 353 -6.84 10.89 -23.01
C ILE A 353 -7.46 10.15 -24.20
N GLU A 354 -8.80 10.08 -24.30
CA GLU A 354 -9.42 9.40 -25.45
C GLU A 354 -9.13 10.11 -26.78
N ALA A 355 -8.95 11.43 -26.73
CA ALA A 355 -8.54 12.25 -27.87
C ALA A 355 -7.07 12.04 -28.29
N GLY A 356 -6.28 11.29 -27.52
CA GLY A 356 -4.91 10.92 -27.85
C GLY A 356 -3.85 12.00 -27.61
N LEU A 357 -4.13 13.01 -26.76
CA LEU A 357 -3.13 14.02 -26.39
C LEU A 357 -2.08 13.44 -25.42
N GLY A 358 -2.44 12.42 -24.65
CA GLY A 358 -1.58 11.67 -23.75
C GLY A 358 -2.18 10.29 -23.48
N VAL A 359 -1.45 9.45 -22.75
CA VAL A 359 -1.85 8.06 -22.46
C VAL A 359 -2.61 7.96 -21.15
N GLU A 360 -2.17 8.70 -20.13
CA GLU A 360 -2.76 8.69 -18.78
C GLU A 360 -2.58 10.04 -18.09
N TRP A 361 -3.15 10.21 -16.89
CA TRP A 361 -3.00 11.39 -16.05
C TRP A 361 -1.55 11.60 -15.59
N SER A 362 -1.13 12.85 -15.40
CA SER A 362 0.16 13.15 -14.77
C SER A 362 0.15 12.80 -13.27
N PRO A 363 1.32 12.52 -12.65
CA PRO A 363 1.41 12.14 -11.23
C PRO A 363 0.81 13.13 -10.22
N ASN A 364 0.72 14.41 -10.57
CA ASN A 364 0.13 15.45 -9.72
C ASN A 364 -1.36 15.72 -10.00
N ALA A 365 -2.00 15.01 -10.94
CA ALA A 365 -3.36 15.29 -11.38
C ALA A 365 -4.40 15.11 -10.25
N GLY A 366 -5.41 15.99 -10.23
CA GLY A 366 -6.49 15.99 -9.24
C GLY A 366 -6.44 17.19 -8.29
N TYR A 367 -7.09 17.05 -7.14
CA TYR A 367 -7.17 18.09 -6.11
C TYR A 367 -6.41 17.67 -4.84
N ASP A 368 -5.34 18.39 -4.54
CA ASP A 368 -4.61 18.27 -3.28
C ASP A 368 -5.13 19.29 -2.26
N SER A 369 -5.61 18.80 -1.11
CA SER A 369 -6.12 19.62 0.01
C SER A 369 -5.35 19.41 1.31
N HIS A 370 -4.14 18.86 1.25
CA HIS A 370 -3.33 18.58 2.45
C HIS A 370 -2.73 19.85 3.06
N ALA A 371 -2.42 20.84 2.23
CA ALA A 371 -1.90 22.14 2.65
C ALA A 371 -3.01 23.13 3.02
N LYS A 372 -2.63 24.32 3.50
CA LYS A 372 -3.57 25.40 3.84
C LYS A 372 -4.30 25.98 2.62
N ARG A 373 -3.69 25.94 1.45
CA ARG A 373 -4.31 26.28 0.16
C ARG A 373 -4.35 25.02 -0.69
N GLY A 374 -5.50 24.73 -1.30
CA GLY A 374 -5.60 23.56 -2.16
C GLY A 374 -4.94 23.78 -3.52
N ILE A 375 -4.39 22.73 -4.13
CA ILE A 375 -3.78 22.76 -5.46
C ILE A 375 -4.64 21.87 -6.36
N PHE A 376 -5.11 22.41 -7.49
CA PHE A 376 -5.82 21.64 -8.51
C PHE A 376 -4.92 21.53 -9.73
N SER A 377 -4.65 20.31 -10.19
CA SER A 377 -3.79 20.06 -11.34
C SER A 377 -4.49 19.18 -12.37
N ILE A 378 -4.33 19.52 -13.65
CA ILE A 378 -4.78 18.73 -14.80
C ILE A 378 -3.58 18.52 -15.71
N GLY A 379 -3.17 17.28 -15.94
CA GLY A 379 -2.02 16.97 -16.77
C GLY A 379 -2.00 15.54 -17.27
N LEU A 380 -1.07 15.25 -18.16
CA LEU A 380 -0.96 13.99 -18.88
C LEU A 380 0.48 13.45 -18.86
N THR A 381 0.61 12.13 -18.88
CA THR A 381 1.83 11.39 -19.27
C THR A 381 1.66 10.80 -20.68
N GLY A 382 2.74 10.36 -21.30
CA GLY A 382 2.72 9.77 -22.64
C GLY A 382 2.43 10.80 -23.74
N VAL A 383 2.80 12.06 -23.54
CA VAL A 383 2.50 13.18 -24.45
C VAL A 383 3.55 13.26 -25.55
N GLN A 384 3.11 13.45 -26.79
CA GLN A 384 4.02 13.76 -27.91
C GLN A 384 4.56 15.18 -27.81
N LYS A 385 5.81 15.40 -28.23
CA LYS A 385 6.48 16.71 -28.15
C LYS A 385 5.63 17.83 -28.78
N GLU A 386 4.99 17.55 -29.91
CA GLU A 386 4.15 18.49 -30.67
C GLU A 386 2.80 18.77 -30.00
N HIS A 387 2.38 17.91 -29.07
CA HIS A 387 1.13 18.02 -28.33
C HIS A 387 1.28 18.77 -27.01
N VAL A 388 2.47 18.81 -26.40
CA VAL A 388 2.76 19.56 -25.16
C VAL A 388 2.18 20.98 -25.17
N PRO A 389 2.45 21.86 -26.17
CA PRO A 389 1.91 23.22 -26.16
C PRO A 389 0.39 23.30 -26.36
N LYS A 390 -0.25 22.22 -26.83
CA LYS A 390 -1.70 22.16 -27.09
C LYS A 390 -2.50 21.81 -25.83
N VAL A 391 -1.89 21.12 -24.87
CA VAL A 391 -2.58 20.58 -23.67
C VAL A 391 -3.31 21.68 -22.90
N LYS A 392 -2.63 22.79 -22.56
CA LYS A 392 -3.23 23.91 -21.81
C LYS A 392 -4.44 24.50 -22.54
N GLY A 393 -4.31 24.73 -23.84
CA GLY A 393 -5.39 25.27 -24.67
C GLY A 393 -6.60 24.34 -24.69
N LYS A 394 -6.37 23.03 -24.83
CA LYS A 394 -7.43 22.03 -24.84
C LYS A 394 -8.13 21.90 -23.49
N ILE A 395 -7.39 21.97 -22.37
CA ILE A 395 -7.98 22.01 -21.03
C ILE A 395 -8.92 23.21 -20.88
N GLN A 396 -8.47 24.40 -21.27
CA GLN A 396 -9.28 25.62 -21.21
C GLN A 396 -10.54 25.55 -22.09
N GLU A 397 -10.43 24.99 -23.30
CA GLU A 397 -11.56 24.73 -24.18
C GLU A 397 -12.61 23.84 -23.50
N ILE A 398 -12.18 22.68 -22.98
CA ILE A 398 -13.07 21.72 -22.31
C ILE A 398 -13.73 22.36 -21.07
N MET A 399 -12.98 23.08 -20.25
CA MET A 399 -13.53 23.72 -19.05
C MET A 399 -14.56 24.81 -19.39
N ARG A 400 -14.36 25.58 -20.47
CA ARG A 400 -15.36 26.56 -20.94
C ARG A 400 -16.63 25.88 -21.43
N ASP A 401 -16.49 24.78 -22.16
CA ASP A 401 -17.63 23.98 -22.62
C ASP A 401 -18.43 23.39 -21.45
N VAL A 402 -17.75 22.83 -20.43
CA VAL A 402 -18.40 22.32 -19.21
C VAL A 402 -19.10 23.46 -18.48
N ARG A 403 -18.43 24.60 -18.29
CA ARG A 403 -19.00 25.79 -17.64
C ARG A 403 -20.27 26.31 -18.33
N GLN A 404 -20.35 26.20 -19.67
CA GLN A 404 -21.51 26.63 -20.45
C GLN A 404 -22.66 25.61 -20.37
N LYS A 405 -22.36 24.31 -20.39
CA LYS A 405 -23.35 23.23 -20.32
C LYS A 405 -23.89 23.03 -18.90
N GLY A 406 -23.07 23.31 -17.89
CA GLY A 406 -23.33 23.00 -16.49
C GLY A 406 -23.06 21.53 -16.16
N PHE A 407 -23.32 21.16 -14.90
CA PHE A 407 -23.15 19.80 -14.41
C PHE A 407 -24.47 19.02 -14.39
N ASP A 408 -24.42 17.77 -14.84
CA ASP A 408 -25.57 16.86 -14.75
C ASP A 408 -25.86 16.48 -13.29
N GLN A 409 -27.12 16.64 -12.87
CA GLN A 409 -27.52 16.36 -11.48
C GLN A 409 -27.33 14.89 -11.11
N GLY A 410 -27.55 13.96 -12.04
CA GLY A 410 -27.35 12.53 -11.82
C GLY A 410 -25.88 12.19 -11.52
N LYS A 411 -24.92 12.88 -12.16
CA LYS A 411 -23.49 12.73 -11.84
C LYS A 411 -23.15 13.25 -10.45
N ILE A 412 -23.72 14.38 -10.06
CA ILE A 412 -23.57 14.93 -8.69
C ILE A 412 -24.15 13.94 -7.67
N ASP A 413 -25.35 13.45 -7.91
CA ASP A 413 -26.03 12.48 -7.04
C ASP A 413 -25.23 11.17 -6.94
N GLY A 414 -24.64 10.71 -8.04
CA GLY A 414 -23.76 9.54 -8.07
C GLY A 414 -22.49 9.74 -7.22
N ALA A 415 -21.83 10.89 -7.33
CA ALA A 415 -20.65 11.21 -6.51
C ALA A 415 -21.00 11.30 -5.01
N LEU A 416 -22.13 11.93 -4.66
CA LEU A 416 -22.62 11.95 -3.28
C LEU A 416 -23.02 10.56 -2.77
N HIS A 417 -23.55 9.70 -3.64
CA HIS A 417 -23.88 8.31 -3.29
C HIS A 417 -22.63 7.48 -3.00
N GLN A 418 -21.58 7.58 -3.83
CA GLN A 418 -20.29 6.91 -3.56
C GLN A 418 -19.72 7.30 -2.19
N LEU A 419 -19.93 8.55 -1.83
CA LEU A 419 -19.47 9.10 -0.58
C LEU A 419 -20.29 8.61 0.62
N GLU A 420 -21.62 8.51 0.48
CA GLU A 420 -22.49 7.82 1.46
C GLU A 420 -22.02 6.38 1.69
N LEU A 421 -21.74 5.65 0.61
CA LEU A 421 -21.26 4.26 0.66
C LEU A 421 -19.93 4.14 1.39
N ALA A 422 -18.96 5.01 1.09
CA ALA A 422 -17.65 5.01 1.73
C ALA A 422 -17.73 5.22 3.26
N LEU A 423 -18.71 5.99 3.73
CA LEU A 423 -18.92 6.24 5.17
C LEU A 423 -19.63 5.09 5.88
N LYS A 424 -20.53 4.42 5.17
CA LYS A 424 -21.26 3.26 5.70
C LYS A 424 -20.43 1.98 5.70
N HIS A 425 -19.48 1.87 4.80
CA HIS A 425 -18.62 0.71 4.65
C HIS A 425 -17.78 0.45 5.91
N LYS A 426 -17.91 -0.75 6.49
CA LYS A 426 -17.20 -1.13 7.73
C LYS A 426 -15.86 -1.81 7.44
N THR A 427 -14.78 -1.04 7.54
CA THR A 427 -13.41 -1.54 7.33
C THR A 427 -12.70 -1.94 8.61
N ALA A 428 -11.79 -2.92 8.53
CA ALA A 428 -10.89 -3.31 9.63
C ALA A 428 -9.89 -2.22 10.05
N ASN A 429 -9.61 -1.25 9.17
CA ASN A 429 -8.59 -0.21 9.37
C ASN A 429 -9.20 1.18 9.62
N PHE A 430 -10.47 1.26 10.04
CA PHE A 430 -11.21 2.52 10.14
C PHE A 430 -10.45 3.58 10.98
N GLY A 431 -9.91 3.21 12.14
CA GLY A 431 -9.15 4.12 12.98
C GLY A 431 -7.93 4.73 12.29
N TYR A 432 -7.19 3.93 11.52
CA TYR A 432 -6.02 4.39 10.77
C TYR A 432 -6.42 5.24 9.57
N SER A 433 -7.50 4.89 8.87
CA SER A 433 -8.07 5.71 7.79
C SER A 433 -8.54 7.08 8.32
N MET A 434 -9.14 7.11 9.52
CA MET A 434 -9.56 8.34 10.20
C MET A 434 -8.36 9.23 10.54
N LEU A 435 -7.29 8.65 11.12
CA LEU A 435 -6.05 9.35 11.39
C LEU A 435 -5.50 10.01 10.10
N ASN A 436 -5.42 9.25 9.01
CA ASN A 436 -4.85 9.74 7.76
C ASN A 436 -5.64 10.88 7.12
N ARG A 437 -6.97 10.85 7.28
CA ARG A 437 -7.87 11.90 6.81
C ARG A 437 -7.77 13.19 7.63
N LEU A 438 -7.64 13.08 8.96
CA LEU A 438 -7.65 14.24 9.85
C LEU A 438 -6.28 14.90 10.00
N LYS A 439 -5.20 14.11 10.09
CA LYS A 439 -3.87 14.62 10.44
C LYS A 439 -3.36 15.76 9.55
N PRO A 440 -3.43 15.73 8.20
CA PRO A 440 -2.73 16.72 7.37
C PRO A 440 -3.39 18.09 7.54
N LYS A 441 -4.73 18.10 7.51
CA LYS A 441 -5.55 19.28 7.76
C LYS A 441 -5.37 19.82 9.19
N TRP A 442 -5.24 18.93 10.17
CA TRP A 442 -5.03 19.31 11.57
C TRP A 442 -3.65 19.95 11.83
N PHE A 443 -2.59 19.49 11.14
CA PHE A 443 -1.27 20.15 11.14
C PHE A 443 -1.28 21.49 10.39
N ASN A 444 -2.18 21.65 9.41
CA ASN A 444 -2.29 22.84 8.56
C ASN A 444 -3.46 23.76 8.92
N GLY A 445 -3.86 23.76 10.20
CA GLY A 445 -4.72 24.77 10.80
C GLY A 445 -6.23 24.52 10.69
N SER A 446 -6.66 23.42 10.08
CA SER A 446 -8.07 23.02 10.07
C SER A 446 -8.46 22.40 11.40
N ASP A 447 -9.70 22.68 11.81
CA ASP A 447 -10.29 22.05 12.98
C ASP A 447 -10.71 20.59 12.66
N PRO A 448 -10.21 19.57 13.39
CA PRO A 448 -10.63 18.20 13.18
C PRO A 448 -12.13 17.97 13.44
N PHE A 449 -12.79 18.77 14.28
CA PHE A 449 -14.24 18.64 14.55
C PHE A 449 -15.09 19.08 13.35
N ASP A 450 -14.63 20.08 12.60
CA ASP A 450 -15.30 20.53 11.37
C ASP A 450 -15.11 19.47 10.26
N SER A 451 -13.93 18.84 10.22
CA SER A 451 -13.63 17.75 9.27
C SER A 451 -14.42 16.46 9.54
N LEU A 452 -14.89 16.26 10.78
CA LEU A 452 -15.75 15.16 11.22
C LEU A 452 -17.25 15.45 10.99
N ALA A 453 -17.64 16.72 10.84
CA ALA A 453 -19.02 17.18 10.70
C ALA A 453 -19.56 16.92 9.28
N TRP A 454 -19.69 15.65 8.95
CA TRP A 454 -19.90 15.22 7.58
C TRP A 454 -21.29 15.60 7.03
N ASN A 455 -22.34 15.24 7.76
CA ASN A 455 -23.71 15.56 7.36
C ASN A 455 -23.93 17.08 7.26
N ASP A 456 -23.32 17.84 8.17
CA ASP A 456 -23.35 19.31 8.16
C ASP A 456 -22.71 19.86 6.87
N THR A 457 -21.57 19.29 6.45
CA THR A 457 -20.88 19.67 5.22
C THR A 457 -21.70 19.36 3.97
N ILE A 458 -22.30 18.16 3.88
CA ILE A 458 -23.17 17.80 2.75
C ILE A 458 -24.41 18.69 2.70
N ALA A 459 -25.07 18.93 3.83
CA ALA A 459 -26.28 19.77 3.86
C ALA A 459 -25.97 21.21 3.45
N ALA A 460 -24.84 21.77 3.91
CA ALA A 460 -24.38 23.09 3.50
C ALA A 460 -24.03 23.14 2.01
N PHE A 461 -23.36 22.11 1.48
CA PHE A 461 -23.09 21.98 0.05
C PHE A 461 -24.38 21.93 -0.77
N GLN A 462 -25.35 21.08 -0.40
CA GLN A 462 -26.63 20.96 -1.10
C GLN A 462 -27.41 22.27 -1.08
N THR A 463 -27.35 23.02 0.02
CA THR A 463 -27.97 24.35 0.11
C THR A 463 -27.36 25.31 -0.89
N LYS A 464 -26.03 25.39 -0.98
CA LYS A 464 -25.34 26.23 -1.98
C LYS A 464 -25.62 25.76 -3.41
N LEU A 465 -25.65 24.45 -3.64
CA LEU A 465 -25.96 23.88 -4.97
C LEU A 465 -27.38 24.28 -5.43
N ALA A 466 -28.35 24.30 -4.51
CA ALA A 466 -29.73 24.68 -4.80
C ALA A 466 -29.91 26.16 -5.20
N GLU A 467 -28.95 27.03 -4.89
CA GLU A 467 -28.95 28.44 -5.35
C GLU A 467 -28.71 28.54 -6.87
N GLY A 468 -28.17 27.49 -7.50
CA GLY A 468 -27.89 27.42 -8.93
C GLY A 468 -26.58 28.10 -9.33
N GLY A 469 -25.82 27.48 -10.24
CA GLY A 469 -24.56 28.04 -10.73
C GLY A 469 -23.40 28.02 -9.75
N TYR A 470 -23.51 27.32 -8.61
CA TYR A 470 -22.49 27.32 -7.56
C TYR A 470 -21.17 26.66 -8.02
N LEU A 471 -21.25 25.45 -8.59
CA LEU A 471 -20.09 24.71 -9.10
C LEU A 471 -19.44 25.46 -10.26
N GLU A 472 -20.26 26.00 -11.15
CA GLU A 472 -19.86 26.85 -12.25
C GLU A 472 -19.13 28.12 -11.77
N GLY A 473 -19.64 28.76 -10.72
CA GLY A 473 -19.00 29.92 -10.10
C GLY A 473 -17.65 29.60 -9.48
N LEU A 474 -17.45 28.39 -8.95
CA LEU A 474 -16.14 27.92 -8.49
C LEU A 474 -15.16 27.70 -9.66
N MET A 475 -15.63 27.23 -10.82
CA MET A 475 -14.81 27.18 -12.04
C MET A 475 -14.38 28.58 -12.48
N ASP A 476 -15.30 29.55 -12.48
CA ASP A 476 -14.99 30.96 -12.80
C ASP A 476 -13.97 31.55 -11.82
N LYS A 477 -14.13 31.24 -10.53
CA LYS A 477 -13.27 31.73 -9.44
C LYS A 477 -11.84 31.16 -9.54
N TYR A 478 -11.69 29.88 -9.87
CA TYR A 478 -10.41 29.17 -9.71
C TYR A 478 -9.76 28.67 -10.99
N LEU A 479 -10.53 28.15 -11.95
CA LEU A 479 -9.99 27.35 -13.06
C LEU A 479 -10.01 28.10 -14.41
N LEU A 480 -10.97 29.00 -14.62
CA LEU A 480 -11.14 29.77 -15.86
C LEU A 480 -10.38 31.11 -15.84
N ASN A 481 -9.10 31.05 -15.50
CA ASN A 481 -8.17 32.18 -15.52
C ASN A 481 -6.75 31.73 -15.93
N ASP A 482 -5.86 32.71 -16.16
CA ASP A 482 -4.49 32.48 -16.59
C ASP A 482 -3.46 32.47 -15.43
N ASN A 483 -3.89 32.50 -14.17
CA ASN A 483 -3.00 32.39 -13.01
C ASN A 483 -2.62 30.93 -12.77
N THR A 484 -1.81 30.39 -13.67
CA THR A 484 -1.48 28.96 -13.76
C THR A 484 0.01 28.68 -13.65
N LEU A 485 0.38 27.53 -13.12
CA LEU A 485 1.70 26.95 -13.32
C LEU A 485 1.61 25.79 -14.30
N THR A 486 2.30 25.89 -15.45
CA THR A 486 2.52 24.77 -16.37
C THR A 486 3.85 24.11 -16.01
N PHE A 487 3.84 22.82 -15.71
CA PHE A 487 5.05 22.06 -15.40
C PHE A 487 5.24 20.92 -16.39
N THR A 488 6.37 20.91 -17.09
CA THR A 488 6.72 19.92 -18.11
C THR A 488 8.03 19.22 -17.74
N MET A 489 8.03 17.90 -17.82
CA MET A 489 9.26 17.10 -17.81
C MET A 489 9.47 16.51 -19.20
N ALA A 490 10.56 16.92 -19.83
CA ALA A 490 11.01 16.44 -21.12
C ALA A 490 11.96 15.24 -20.95
N PRO A 491 11.89 14.22 -21.81
CA PRO A 491 12.87 13.13 -21.78
C PRO A 491 14.28 13.64 -22.12
N SER A 492 15.28 13.08 -21.45
CA SER A 492 16.70 13.27 -21.79
C SER A 492 17.42 11.92 -21.78
N GLU A 493 18.06 11.58 -22.90
CA GLU A 493 18.85 10.36 -23.06
C GLU A 493 20.11 10.37 -22.17
N THR A 494 20.62 11.57 -21.84
CA THR A 494 21.83 11.74 -21.01
C THR A 494 21.53 11.84 -19.52
N PHE A 495 20.25 11.83 -19.11
CA PHE A 495 19.87 12.05 -17.71
C PHE A 495 20.53 11.07 -16.74
N GLY A 496 20.55 9.78 -17.10
CA GLY A 496 21.21 8.75 -16.28
C GLY A 496 22.72 8.99 -16.14
N ASP A 497 23.39 9.31 -17.24
CA ASP A 497 24.84 9.57 -17.27
C ASP A 497 25.21 10.85 -16.49
N GLU A 498 24.35 11.87 -16.57
CA GLU A 498 24.48 13.12 -15.82
C GLU A 498 24.40 12.87 -14.31
N LEU A 499 23.45 12.04 -13.85
CA LEU A 499 23.34 11.67 -12.44
C LEU A 499 24.56 10.86 -11.95
N VAL A 500 25.05 9.91 -12.75
CA VAL A 500 26.25 9.12 -12.40
C VAL A 500 27.49 10.02 -12.32
N THR A 501 27.62 10.97 -13.26
CA THR A 501 28.73 11.93 -13.28
C THR A 501 28.67 12.86 -12.08
N GLU A 502 27.50 13.40 -11.76
CA GLU A 502 27.29 14.26 -10.59
C GLU A 502 27.63 13.54 -9.28
N GLU A 503 27.14 12.30 -9.09
CA GLU A 503 27.43 11.51 -7.88
C GLU A 503 28.93 11.27 -7.72
N LYS A 504 29.63 10.95 -8.82
CA LYS A 504 31.09 10.74 -8.82
C LYS A 504 31.85 12.01 -8.47
N GLU A 505 31.46 13.16 -9.03
CA GLU A 505 32.10 14.45 -8.76
C GLU A 505 31.88 14.90 -7.32
N ARG A 506 30.66 14.74 -6.81
CA ARG A 506 30.30 15.06 -5.43
C ARG A 506 31.03 14.18 -4.44
N LEU A 507 31.09 12.86 -4.69
CA LEU A 507 31.87 11.93 -3.89
C LEU A 507 33.35 12.33 -3.84
N ALA A 508 33.95 12.62 -5.00
CA ALA A 508 35.34 13.07 -5.07
C ALA A 508 35.57 14.38 -4.30
N SER A 509 34.59 15.30 -4.32
CA SER A 509 34.66 16.52 -3.51
C SER A 509 34.64 16.24 -2.02
N LYS A 510 33.70 15.40 -1.54
CA LYS A 510 33.61 15.05 -0.12
C LYS A 510 34.86 14.31 0.38
N ILE A 511 35.48 13.49 -0.46
CA ILE A 511 36.76 12.84 -0.16
C ILE A 511 37.86 13.90 -0.03
N ARG A 512 37.99 14.85 -0.97
CA ARG A 512 38.97 15.95 -0.84
C ARG A 512 38.79 16.74 0.44
N ASP A 513 37.55 17.10 0.80
CA ASP A 513 37.26 17.81 2.05
C ASP A 513 37.64 16.99 3.30
N ALA A 514 37.55 15.66 3.23
CA ALA A 514 37.99 14.76 4.30
C ALA A 514 39.53 14.69 4.35
N VAL A 515 40.20 14.64 3.20
CA VAL A 515 41.67 14.68 3.08
C VAL A 515 42.23 15.98 3.67
N GLU A 516 41.65 17.14 3.35
CA GLU A 516 42.08 18.43 3.90
C GLU A 516 41.94 18.49 5.42
N ARG A 517 40.88 17.87 5.99
CA ARG A 517 40.65 17.80 7.44
C ARG A 517 41.55 16.79 8.14
N ALA A 518 41.85 15.66 7.50
CA ALA A 518 42.69 14.61 8.06
C ALA A 518 44.19 14.98 7.98
N GLY A 519 44.62 15.59 6.87
CA GLY A 519 46.00 16.00 6.60
C GLY A 519 46.70 15.17 5.53
N SER A 520 46.16 13.99 5.18
CA SER A 520 46.62 13.16 4.06
C SER A 520 45.50 12.26 3.50
N GLU A 521 45.72 11.71 2.31
CA GLU A 521 44.79 10.79 1.66
C GLU A 521 44.69 9.47 2.42
N GLU A 522 45.82 8.96 2.91
CA GLU A 522 45.89 7.73 3.68
C GLU A 522 45.11 7.84 5.00
N GLU A 523 45.18 8.97 5.70
CA GLU A 523 44.48 9.17 6.97
C GLU A 523 42.97 9.31 6.77
N ALA A 524 42.52 9.99 5.70
CA ALA A 524 41.09 10.09 5.38
C ALA A 524 40.50 8.72 4.99
N HIS A 525 41.20 7.95 4.15
CA HIS A 525 40.78 6.61 3.76
C HIS A 525 40.73 5.66 4.95
N ALA A 526 41.75 5.67 5.81
CA ALA A 526 41.76 4.89 7.05
C ALA A 526 40.59 5.30 7.99
N GLY A 527 40.21 6.57 7.99
CA GLY A 527 39.03 7.07 8.71
C GLY A 527 37.72 6.45 8.22
N PHE A 528 37.49 6.41 6.91
CA PHE A 528 36.29 5.77 6.33
C PHE A 528 36.24 4.27 6.58
N GLU A 529 37.38 3.58 6.44
CA GLU A 529 37.47 2.14 6.71
C GLU A 529 37.23 1.83 8.19
N LYS A 530 37.82 2.62 9.09
CA LYS A 530 37.57 2.48 10.52
C LYS A 530 36.12 2.73 10.88
N GLN A 531 35.47 3.74 10.29
CA GLN A 531 34.06 4.02 10.51
C GLN A 531 33.17 2.84 10.07
N GLU A 532 33.45 2.20 8.93
CA GLU A 532 32.74 0.97 8.52
C GLU A 532 33.00 -0.18 9.48
N GLN A 533 34.25 -0.38 9.93
CA GLN A 533 34.58 -1.44 10.89
C GLN A 533 33.85 -1.22 12.23
N ASP A 534 33.85 0.00 12.75
CA ASP A 534 33.15 0.35 13.99
C ASP A 534 31.63 0.14 13.85
N LEU A 535 31.05 0.51 12.69
CA LEU A 535 29.64 0.26 12.40
C LEU A 535 29.33 -1.24 12.31
N LEU A 536 30.17 -2.04 11.64
CA LEU A 536 30.02 -3.50 11.58
C LEU A 536 30.10 -4.12 12.98
N VAL A 537 31.01 -3.64 13.84
CA VAL A 537 31.09 -4.07 15.24
C VAL A 537 29.80 -3.74 15.97
N GLU A 538 29.22 -2.55 15.75
CA GLU A 538 27.96 -2.16 16.37
C GLU A 538 26.76 -2.97 15.85
N GLN A 539 26.66 -3.21 14.54
CA GLN A 539 25.65 -4.07 13.92
C GLN A 539 25.72 -5.50 14.45
N ASN A 540 26.92 -6.03 14.69
CA ASN A 540 27.10 -7.36 15.26
C ASN A 540 26.62 -7.46 16.71
N LYS A 541 26.57 -6.35 17.48
CA LYS A 541 26.03 -6.35 18.86
C LYS A 541 24.56 -6.75 18.90
N THR A 542 23.77 -6.45 17.85
CA THR A 542 22.34 -6.81 17.74
C THR A 542 22.07 -8.28 18.07
N SER A 543 22.99 -9.18 17.69
CA SER A 543 22.86 -10.62 17.91
C SER A 543 23.10 -11.09 19.36
N THR A 544 23.64 -10.21 20.22
CA THR A 544 24.09 -10.53 21.58
C THR A 544 23.52 -9.60 22.67
N GLU A 545 22.84 -8.52 22.29
CA GLU A 545 22.25 -7.58 23.24
C GLU A 545 21.15 -8.23 24.11
N ASP A 546 21.11 -7.84 25.38
CA ASP A 546 20.02 -8.23 26.26
C ASP A 546 18.74 -7.47 25.90
N LEU A 547 17.75 -8.21 25.43
CA LEU A 547 16.46 -7.68 25.02
C LEU A 547 15.43 -7.70 26.17
N SER A 548 15.85 -7.88 27.42
CA SER A 548 14.96 -7.92 28.59
C SER A 548 14.28 -6.59 28.90
N CYS A 549 14.87 -5.47 28.47
CA CYS A 549 14.29 -4.14 28.65
C CYS A 549 13.06 -3.89 27.77
N LEU A 550 12.94 -4.57 26.62
CA LEU A 550 11.78 -4.41 25.75
C LEU A 550 10.58 -5.15 26.31
N PRO A 551 9.38 -4.53 26.28
CA PRO A 551 8.17 -5.25 26.59
C PRO A 551 7.94 -6.38 25.55
N THR A 552 7.12 -7.35 25.92
CA THR A 552 6.66 -8.39 25.01
C THR A 552 5.27 -8.82 25.43
N VAL A 553 4.45 -9.15 24.44
CA VAL A 553 3.35 -10.08 24.66
C VAL A 553 3.89 -11.50 24.74
N HIS A 554 3.12 -12.42 25.31
CA HIS A 554 3.50 -13.83 25.38
C HIS A 554 2.57 -14.70 24.55
N ALA A 555 3.05 -15.85 24.09
CA ALA A 555 2.21 -16.79 23.34
C ALA A 555 1.02 -17.30 24.17
N LYS A 556 1.14 -17.32 25.50
CA LYS A 556 0.04 -17.64 26.43
C LYS A 556 -1.08 -16.58 26.45
N ASP A 557 -0.78 -15.35 26.02
CA ASP A 557 -1.75 -14.25 25.96
C ASP A 557 -2.61 -14.35 24.68
N ILE A 558 -2.23 -15.23 23.75
CA ILE A 558 -2.98 -15.54 22.54
C ILE A 558 -4.06 -16.57 22.90
N PRO A 559 -5.36 -16.27 22.72
CA PRO A 559 -6.42 -17.22 23.01
C PRO A 559 -6.25 -18.51 22.21
N ARG A 560 -6.33 -19.69 22.84
CA ARG A 560 -6.23 -20.97 22.12
C ARG A 560 -7.38 -21.18 21.13
N SER A 561 -8.56 -20.66 21.44
CA SER A 561 -9.75 -20.72 20.59
C SER A 561 -10.27 -19.31 20.33
N LYS A 562 -10.78 -19.08 19.12
CA LYS A 562 -11.56 -17.89 18.78
C LYS A 562 -13.01 -18.27 18.52
N GLU A 563 -13.91 -17.31 18.72
CA GLU A 563 -15.30 -17.49 18.32
C GLU A 563 -15.35 -17.66 16.80
N PRO A 564 -15.99 -18.73 16.30
CA PRO A 564 -16.07 -18.98 14.88
C PRO A 564 -16.97 -17.93 14.23
N VAL A 565 -16.60 -17.51 13.03
CA VAL A 565 -17.48 -16.68 12.20
C VAL A 565 -18.68 -17.52 11.78
N ALA A 566 -19.84 -17.23 12.36
CA ALA A 566 -21.09 -17.89 11.98
C ALA A 566 -21.46 -17.55 10.53
N VAL A 567 -21.55 -18.59 9.70
CA VAL A 567 -22.10 -18.55 8.35
C VAL A 567 -23.20 -19.61 8.22
N ARG A 568 -24.21 -19.33 7.41
CA ARG A 568 -25.33 -20.23 7.16
C ARG A 568 -25.34 -20.63 5.68
N ASP A 569 -25.24 -21.93 5.40
CA ASP A 569 -25.34 -22.43 4.04
C ASP A 569 -26.81 -22.68 3.68
N GLU A 570 -27.18 -22.36 2.45
CA GLU A 570 -28.51 -22.58 1.87
C GLU A 570 -28.36 -22.98 0.40
N VAL A 571 -29.35 -23.68 -0.15
CA VAL A 571 -29.42 -23.97 -1.59
C VAL A 571 -30.75 -23.45 -2.12
N SER A 572 -30.68 -22.59 -3.14
CA SER A 572 -31.86 -22.13 -3.89
C SER A 572 -31.64 -22.36 -5.37
N ASP A 573 -32.63 -22.95 -6.06
CA ASP A 573 -32.60 -23.18 -7.52
C ASP A 573 -31.34 -23.92 -8.05
N GLY A 574 -30.78 -24.79 -7.20
CA GLY A 574 -29.56 -25.56 -7.46
C GLY A 574 -28.26 -24.81 -7.23
N ILE A 575 -28.31 -23.56 -6.75
CA ILE A 575 -27.15 -22.71 -6.45
C ILE A 575 -26.90 -22.71 -4.95
N SER A 576 -25.63 -22.94 -4.57
CA SER A 576 -25.20 -22.86 -3.18
C SER A 576 -25.02 -21.40 -2.76
N ILE A 577 -25.53 -21.06 -1.58
CA ILE A 577 -25.52 -19.71 -1.00
C ILE A 577 -24.89 -19.77 0.38
N GLN A 578 -23.82 -19.01 0.60
CA GLN A 578 -23.27 -18.76 1.93
C GLN A 578 -23.77 -17.42 2.46
N TRP A 579 -24.52 -17.43 3.56
CA TRP A 579 -25.00 -16.23 4.24
C TRP A 579 -24.09 -15.85 5.40
N ARG A 580 -23.72 -14.57 5.46
CA ARG A 580 -23.16 -13.93 6.64
C ARG A 580 -24.09 -12.80 7.09
N GLU A 581 -24.83 -13.04 8.16
CA GLU A 581 -25.68 -12.04 8.80
C GLU A 581 -24.84 -11.24 9.80
N ALA A 582 -24.65 -9.95 9.51
CA ALA A 582 -23.81 -9.05 10.31
C ALA A 582 -24.33 -7.61 10.21
N PRO A 583 -24.04 -6.73 11.18
CA PRO A 583 -24.50 -5.33 11.14
C PRO A 583 -23.70 -4.53 10.10
N THR A 584 -24.13 -4.60 8.83
CA THR A 584 -23.47 -3.99 7.66
C THR A 584 -23.84 -2.53 7.40
N ASN A 585 -24.65 -1.90 8.27
CA ASN A 585 -25.12 -0.52 8.10
C ASN A 585 -25.93 -0.29 6.80
N GLY A 586 -26.83 -1.24 6.49
CA GLY A 586 -27.70 -1.17 5.31
C GLY A 586 -26.99 -1.43 3.98
N LEU A 587 -25.81 -2.06 4.04
CA LEU A 587 -25.05 -2.52 2.87
C LEU A 587 -25.22 -4.02 2.68
N THR A 588 -25.28 -4.43 1.42
CA THR A 588 -25.18 -5.82 1.00
C THR A 588 -23.92 -6.00 0.17
N TYR A 589 -23.14 -7.02 0.52
CA TYR A 589 -21.98 -7.48 -0.23
C TYR A 589 -22.31 -8.79 -0.92
N PHE A 590 -22.17 -8.81 -2.23
CA PHE A 590 -22.42 -9.97 -3.06
C PHE A 590 -21.13 -10.50 -3.67
N ARG A 591 -20.97 -11.82 -3.64
CA ARG A 591 -19.94 -12.52 -4.41
C ARG A 591 -20.54 -13.75 -5.09
N ALA A 592 -20.14 -14.02 -6.32
CA ALA A 592 -20.43 -15.27 -6.99
C ALA A 592 -19.17 -15.83 -7.64
N ILE A 593 -19.02 -17.15 -7.65
CA ILE A 593 -17.98 -17.86 -8.38
C ILE A 593 -18.66 -18.78 -9.38
N HIS A 594 -18.33 -18.61 -10.65
CA HIS A 594 -18.65 -19.56 -11.71
C HIS A 594 -17.39 -20.42 -11.96
N THR A 595 -17.44 -21.69 -11.55
CA THR A 595 -16.29 -22.60 -11.64
C THR A 595 -16.15 -23.17 -13.06
N LEU A 596 -14.96 -23.04 -13.64
CA LEU A 596 -14.63 -23.52 -14.99
C LEU A 596 -13.74 -24.77 -14.90
N GLN A 597 -13.89 -25.67 -15.87
CA GLN A 597 -13.12 -26.92 -15.91
C GLN A 597 -12.20 -26.98 -17.14
N ASN A 598 -10.89 -27.11 -16.91
CA ASN A 598 -9.87 -27.27 -17.96
C ASN A 598 -9.94 -26.19 -19.05
N LEU A 599 -10.03 -24.92 -18.67
CA LEU A 599 -10.15 -23.80 -19.61
C LEU A 599 -8.94 -23.79 -20.58
N PRO A 600 -9.14 -23.56 -21.89
CA PRO A 600 -8.03 -23.36 -22.81
C PRO A 600 -7.14 -22.18 -22.42
N ASP A 601 -5.82 -22.38 -22.49
CA ASP A 601 -4.82 -21.39 -22.04
C ASP A 601 -4.99 -20.04 -22.76
N GLU A 602 -5.23 -20.06 -24.07
CA GLU A 602 -5.43 -18.85 -24.88
C GLU A 602 -6.68 -18.04 -24.53
N LEU A 603 -7.68 -18.66 -23.87
CA LEU A 603 -8.84 -17.95 -23.34
C LEU A 603 -8.55 -17.46 -21.92
N ARG A 604 -7.87 -18.26 -21.10
CA ARG A 604 -7.49 -17.90 -19.73
C ARG A 604 -6.62 -16.64 -19.69
N GLU A 605 -5.59 -16.58 -20.53
CA GLU A 605 -4.66 -15.46 -20.64
C GLU A 605 -5.37 -14.14 -21.02
N LEU A 606 -6.52 -14.22 -21.69
CA LEU A 606 -7.33 -13.07 -22.09
C LEU A 606 -8.45 -12.72 -21.10
N ILE A 607 -8.62 -13.46 -20.00
CA ILE A 607 -9.60 -13.10 -18.96
C ILE A 607 -9.33 -11.72 -18.36
N PRO A 608 -8.08 -11.35 -17.97
CA PRO A 608 -7.82 -10.00 -17.47
C PRO A 608 -8.24 -8.91 -18.45
N LEU A 609 -7.87 -9.07 -19.73
CA LEU A 609 -8.28 -8.13 -20.78
C LEU A 609 -9.81 -8.10 -20.95
N PHE A 610 -10.48 -9.26 -20.90
CA PHE A 610 -11.94 -9.34 -20.95
C PHE A 610 -12.58 -8.54 -19.81
N THR A 611 -12.10 -8.71 -18.58
CA THR A 611 -12.65 -8.01 -17.41
C THR A 611 -12.41 -6.50 -17.45
N ASP A 612 -11.33 -6.05 -18.08
CA ASP A 612 -11.11 -4.62 -18.34
C ASP A 612 -12.02 -4.09 -19.46
N CYS A 613 -12.20 -4.88 -20.52
CA CYS A 613 -13.02 -4.49 -21.67
C CYS A 613 -14.48 -4.27 -21.30
N ILE A 614 -15.08 -5.15 -20.49
CA ILE A 614 -16.50 -5.02 -20.11
C ILE A 614 -16.78 -3.72 -19.34
N MET A 615 -15.77 -3.16 -18.68
CA MET A 615 -15.86 -1.88 -17.97
C MET A 615 -15.68 -0.66 -18.88
N ARG A 616 -15.16 -0.83 -20.11
CA ARG A 616 -14.74 0.29 -20.96
C ARG A 616 -15.41 0.38 -22.33
N LEU A 617 -15.91 -0.72 -22.89
CA LEU A 617 -16.46 -0.73 -24.24
C LEU A 617 -17.91 -0.21 -24.32
N GLY A 618 -18.66 -0.24 -23.23
CA GLY A 618 -20.10 0.02 -23.25
C GLY A 618 -20.91 -1.17 -23.74
N THR A 619 -22.22 -1.02 -23.80
CA THR A 619 -23.16 -2.00 -24.38
C THR A 619 -23.76 -1.45 -25.68
N LYS A 620 -24.58 -2.25 -26.37
CA LYS A 620 -25.28 -1.81 -27.59
C LYS A 620 -26.29 -0.68 -27.35
N ASP A 621 -26.79 -0.57 -26.12
CA ASP A 621 -27.83 0.37 -25.69
C ASP A 621 -27.32 1.45 -24.73
N MET A 622 -26.11 1.31 -24.16
CA MET A 622 -25.54 2.27 -23.21
C MET A 622 -24.07 2.55 -23.51
N THR A 623 -23.71 3.84 -23.49
CA THR A 623 -22.30 4.23 -23.55
C THR A 623 -21.59 3.85 -22.24
N THR A 624 -20.25 3.79 -22.28
CA THR A 624 -19.41 3.58 -21.08
C THR A 624 -19.72 4.60 -19.99
N GLU A 625 -19.87 5.87 -20.36
CA GLU A 625 -20.24 6.96 -19.45
C GLU A 625 -21.57 6.68 -18.73
N GLN A 626 -22.60 6.25 -19.45
CA GLN A 626 -23.89 5.94 -18.85
C GLN A 626 -23.83 4.73 -17.91
N LEU A 627 -23.01 3.73 -18.22
CA LEU A 627 -22.79 2.58 -17.34
C LEU A 627 -22.03 2.97 -16.08
N GLU A 628 -20.98 3.77 -16.20
CA GLU A 628 -20.22 4.29 -15.05
C GLU A 628 -21.09 5.14 -14.14
N ASP A 629 -21.88 6.06 -14.71
CA ASP A 629 -22.81 6.90 -13.95
C ASP A 629 -23.85 6.01 -13.22
N LEU A 630 -24.37 4.97 -13.88
CA LEU A 630 -25.28 4.02 -13.25
C LEU A 630 -24.62 3.23 -12.11
N ILE A 631 -23.38 2.76 -12.32
CA ILE A 631 -22.58 2.07 -11.29
C ILE A 631 -22.40 2.99 -10.08
N LYS A 632 -21.97 4.24 -10.30
CA LYS A 632 -21.76 5.25 -9.26
C LYS A 632 -23.05 5.68 -8.56
N LEU A 633 -24.19 5.67 -9.26
CA LEU A 633 -25.48 6.07 -8.71
C LEU A 633 -26.19 4.97 -7.92
N LYS A 634 -25.89 3.69 -8.20
CA LYS A 634 -26.62 2.56 -7.63
C LYS A 634 -25.79 1.64 -6.75
N THR A 635 -24.49 1.54 -6.97
CA THR A 635 -23.64 0.53 -6.34
C THR A 635 -22.43 1.21 -5.70
N GLY A 636 -21.74 0.54 -4.78
CA GLY A 636 -20.41 0.92 -4.32
C GLY A 636 -19.28 0.24 -5.08
N GLY A 637 -19.55 -0.11 -6.35
CA GLY A 637 -18.64 -0.84 -7.20
C GLY A 637 -19.13 -2.25 -7.48
N VAL A 638 -18.85 -2.68 -8.71
CA VAL A 638 -19.00 -4.05 -9.19
C VAL A 638 -17.70 -4.44 -9.87
N SER A 639 -17.32 -5.71 -9.80
CA SER A 639 -16.16 -6.20 -10.54
C SER A 639 -16.34 -7.65 -10.97
N VAL A 640 -15.65 -7.98 -12.05
CA VAL A 640 -15.50 -9.34 -12.55
C VAL A 640 -14.01 -9.62 -12.61
N GLY A 641 -13.59 -10.80 -12.19
CA GLY A 641 -12.19 -11.18 -12.15
C GLY A 641 -11.99 -12.67 -12.37
N TYR A 642 -10.73 -13.06 -12.53
CA TYR A 642 -10.33 -14.47 -12.51
C TYR A 642 -10.30 -15.00 -11.08
N HIS A 643 -10.96 -16.14 -10.86
CA HIS A 643 -10.90 -16.87 -9.60
C HIS A 643 -9.95 -18.05 -9.72
N LEU A 644 -9.06 -18.20 -8.75
CA LEU A 644 -8.19 -19.35 -8.61
C LEU A 644 -8.02 -19.67 -7.12
N THR A 645 -8.19 -20.95 -6.77
CA THR A 645 -7.87 -21.44 -5.44
C THR A 645 -7.24 -22.83 -5.50
N PRO A 646 -6.15 -23.09 -4.76
CA PRO A 646 -5.72 -24.46 -4.44
C PRO A 646 -6.74 -25.15 -3.52
N SER A 647 -6.66 -26.47 -3.44
CA SER A 647 -7.39 -27.25 -2.43
C SER A 647 -6.65 -27.22 -1.08
N PRO A 648 -7.35 -27.01 0.05
CA PRO A 648 -6.72 -27.00 1.37
C PRO A 648 -6.19 -28.37 1.80
N THR A 649 -6.67 -29.46 1.20
CA THR A 649 -6.26 -30.83 1.52
C THR A 649 -5.20 -31.39 0.57
N ASP A 650 -5.12 -30.89 -0.66
CA ASP A 650 -4.17 -31.34 -1.68
C ASP A 650 -3.73 -30.16 -2.55
N PHE A 651 -2.55 -29.61 -2.28
CA PHE A 651 -2.02 -28.43 -2.98
C PHE A 651 -1.67 -28.70 -4.46
N HIS A 652 -1.65 -29.96 -4.91
CA HIS A 652 -1.53 -30.28 -6.33
C HIS A 652 -2.83 -30.07 -7.12
N GLN A 653 -3.96 -29.94 -6.41
CA GLN A 653 -5.27 -29.67 -7.00
C GLN A 653 -5.63 -28.19 -6.84
N SER A 654 -6.26 -27.64 -7.87
CA SER A 654 -6.76 -26.27 -7.89
C SER A 654 -8.06 -26.16 -8.68
N SER A 655 -8.89 -25.19 -8.31
CA SER A 655 -10.09 -24.80 -9.05
C SER A 655 -9.86 -23.42 -9.66
N GLU A 656 -10.28 -23.25 -10.91
CA GLU A 656 -10.33 -21.96 -11.60
C GLU A 656 -11.76 -21.56 -11.96
N GLY A 657 -11.97 -20.29 -12.26
CA GLY A 657 -13.27 -19.77 -12.65
C GLY A 657 -13.29 -18.26 -12.81
N LEU A 658 -14.49 -17.70 -12.85
CA LEU A 658 -14.72 -16.26 -12.78
C LEU A 658 -15.37 -15.91 -11.44
N ILE A 659 -14.93 -14.81 -10.84
CA ILE A 659 -15.55 -14.24 -9.64
C ILE A 659 -16.23 -12.93 -10.00
N PHE A 660 -17.45 -12.77 -9.50
CA PHE A 660 -18.25 -11.55 -9.60
C PHE A 660 -18.36 -10.98 -8.20
N THR A 661 -18.11 -9.69 -8.03
CA THR A 661 -18.29 -9.02 -6.74
C THR A 661 -19.11 -7.76 -6.93
N GLY A 662 -19.86 -7.41 -5.90
CA GLY A 662 -20.62 -6.16 -5.87
C GLY A 662 -20.92 -5.73 -4.44
N MET A 663 -21.05 -4.43 -4.27
CA MET A 663 -21.51 -3.80 -3.04
C MET A 663 -22.62 -2.82 -3.39
N ALA A 664 -23.69 -2.77 -2.62
CA ALA A 664 -24.74 -1.77 -2.77
C ALA A 664 -25.44 -1.53 -1.45
N LEU A 665 -26.15 -0.40 -1.33
CA LEU A 665 -27.18 -0.28 -0.31
C LEU A 665 -28.28 -1.31 -0.59
N ASP A 666 -28.92 -1.83 0.45
CA ASP A 666 -29.88 -2.93 0.33
C ASP A 666 -30.99 -2.65 -0.72
N ARG A 667 -31.49 -1.40 -0.75
CA ARG A 667 -32.48 -0.92 -1.73
C ARG A 667 -32.02 -0.99 -3.20
N ASN A 668 -30.72 -1.04 -3.46
CA ASN A 668 -30.12 -1.01 -4.79
C ASN A 668 -29.55 -2.37 -5.22
N VAL A 669 -29.67 -3.44 -4.43
CA VAL A 669 -29.17 -4.78 -4.79
C VAL A 669 -29.74 -5.28 -6.13
N PRO A 670 -31.03 -5.10 -6.47
CA PRO A 670 -31.52 -5.47 -7.80
C PRO A 670 -30.77 -4.76 -8.93
N ALA A 671 -30.51 -3.45 -8.78
CA ALA A 671 -29.79 -2.68 -9.79
C ALA A 671 -28.32 -3.13 -9.94
N MET A 672 -27.68 -3.56 -8.84
CA MET A 672 -26.34 -4.15 -8.88
C MET A 672 -26.30 -5.43 -9.73
N TYR A 673 -27.31 -6.30 -9.60
CA TYR A 673 -27.42 -7.50 -10.43
C TYR A 673 -27.66 -7.18 -11.91
N ASP A 674 -28.54 -6.20 -12.19
CA ASP A 674 -28.80 -5.75 -13.56
C ASP A 674 -27.52 -5.21 -14.21
N VAL A 675 -26.72 -4.42 -13.49
CA VAL A 675 -25.44 -3.90 -13.96
C VAL A 675 -24.45 -5.03 -14.24
N LEU A 676 -24.27 -5.99 -13.33
CA LEU A 676 -23.40 -7.16 -13.56
C LEU A 676 -23.82 -7.94 -14.81
N GLN A 677 -25.13 -8.12 -15.01
CA GLN A 677 -25.65 -8.80 -16.18
C GLN A 677 -25.36 -8.02 -17.48
N LYS A 678 -25.57 -6.70 -17.47
CA LYS A 678 -25.29 -5.83 -18.62
C LYS A 678 -23.81 -5.85 -19.00
N LEU A 679 -22.92 -5.63 -18.03
CA LEU A 679 -21.47 -5.64 -18.25
C LEU A 679 -21.02 -6.98 -18.86
N VAL A 680 -21.49 -8.12 -18.33
CA VAL A 680 -20.96 -9.40 -18.81
C VAL A 680 -21.61 -9.84 -20.12
N ARG A 681 -22.93 -9.67 -20.27
CA ARG A 681 -23.68 -10.26 -21.40
C ARG A 681 -23.93 -9.31 -22.56
N GLU A 682 -23.90 -8.00 -22.33
CA GLU A 682 -24.36 -7.00 -23.29
C GLU A 682 -23.23 -6.10 -23.81
N THR A 683 -21.99 -6.22 -23.30
CA THR A 683 -20.84 -5.48 -23.82
C THR A 683 -20.69 -5.66 -25.34
N ASP A 684 -20.52 -4.55 -26.04
CA ASP A 684 -20.48 -4.53 -27.49
C ASP A 684 -19.07 -4.69 -28.05
N PHE A 685 -18.65 -5.95 -28.19
CA PHE A 685 -17.39 -6.29 -28.87
C PHE A 685 -17.47 -6.16 -30.40
N ASP A 686 -18.65 -5.95 -30.97
CA ASP A 686 -18.87 -5.77 -32.41
C ASP A 686 -18.93 -4.28 -32.82
N GLY A 687 -18.84 -3.37 -31.85
CA GLY A 687 -18.90 -1.94 -32.07
C GLY A 687 -17.70 -1.42 -32.90
N PRO A 688 -17.89 -0.38 -33.73
CA PRO A 688 -16.83 0.14 -34.61
C PRO A 688 -15.62 0.69 -33.84
N GLU A 689 -15.79 1.06 -32.57
CA GLU A 689 -14.73 1.59 -31.70
C GLU A 689 -14.04 0.51 -30.84
N ALA A 690 -14.52 -0.75 -30.86
CA ALA A 690 -14.06 -1.79 -29.94
C ALA A 690 -12.55 -2.04 -30.05
N ALA A 691 -12.03 -2.22 -31.27
CA ALA A 691 -10.60 -2.44 -31.51
C ALA A 691 -9.74 -1.26 -31.01
N GLN A 692 -10.20 -0.02 -31.22
CA GLN A 692 -9.49 1.17 -30.75
C GLN A 692 -9.48 1.26 -29.23
N ARG A 693 -10.60 1.00 -28.55
CA ARG A 693 -10.68 1.03 -27.08
C ARG A 693 -9.87 -0.08 -26.42
N ILE A 694 -9.87 -1.28 -27.01
CA ILE A 694 -9.02 -2.40 -26.59
C ILE A 694 -7.54 -2.01 -26.72
N ARG A 695 -7.16 -1.39 -27.84
CA ARG A 695 -5.79 -0.87 -28.02
C ARG A 695 -5.40 0.10 -26.93
N GLN A 696 -6.27 1.07 -26.63
CA GLN A 696 -6.01 2.06 -25.58
C GLN A 696 -5.92 1.42 -24.19
N LEU A 697 -6.66 0.34 -23.90
CA LEU A 697 -6.50 -0.45 -22.66
C LEU A 697 -5.13 -1.09 -22.58
N LEU A 698 -4.72 -1.75 -23.67
CA LEU A 698 -3.44 -2.43 -23.75
C LEU A 698 -2.27 -1.45 -23.62
N GLN A 699 -2.36 -0.29 -24.28
CA GLN A 699 -1.35 0.77 -24.19
C GLN A 699 -1.26 1.37 -22.79
N ALA A 700 -2.40 1.67 -22.15
CA ALA A 700 -2.41 2.16 -20.78
C ALA A 700 -1.84 1.11 -19.79
N SER A 701 -2.14 -0.17 -20.01
CA SER A 701 -1.60 -1.26 -19.16
C SER A 701 -0.12 -1.54 -19.38
N ALA A 702 0.44 -1.10 -20.51
CA ALA A 702 1.87 -1.26 -20.84
C ALA A 702 2.69 -0.03 -20.40
N ASP A 703 2.09 1.15 -20.31
CA ASP A 703 2.73 2.37 -19.80
C ASP A 703 3.19 2.17 -18.35
N GLY A 704 4.42 2.53 -18.03
CA GLY A 704 4.95 2.41 -16.66
C GLY A 704 5.14 0.98 -16.14
N VAL A 705 4.91 -0.08 -16.93
CA VAL A 705 4.98 -1.47 -16.45
C VAL A 705 6.39 -1.85 -15.95
N VAL A 706 7.45 -1.21 -16.43
CA VAL A 706 8.81 -1.34 -15.86
C VAL A 706 8.84 -0.91 -14.40
N ASN A 707 8.19 0.21 -14.08
CA ASN A 707 8.16 0.78 -12.73
C ASN A 707 7.26 -0.08 -11.84
N ASP A 708 6.14 -0.57 -12.36
CA ASP A 708 5.27 -1.51 -11.64
C ASP A 708 6.00 -2.80 -11.28
N ILE A 709 6.77 -3.36 -12.23
CA ILE A 709 7.63 -4.51 -11.95
C ILE A 709 8.68 -4.13 -10.92
N ALA A 710 9.36 -2.99 -11.01
CA ALA A 710 10.37 -2.59 -10.02
C ALA A 710 9.77 -2.45 -8.61
N SER A 711 8.59 -1.84 -8.49
CA SER A 711 7.88 -1.64 -7.21
C SER A 711 7.62 -2.97 -6.50
N SER A 712 7.33 -4.03 -7.25
CA SER A 712 6.91 -5.35 -6.76
C SER A 712 7.77 -6.50 -7.30
N GLY A 713 9.03 -6.25 -7.66
CA GLY A 713 9.83 -7.17 -8.49
C GLY A 713 10.05 -8.54 -7.85
N HIS A 714 10.22 -8.55 -6.52
CA HIS A 714 10.34 -9.77 -5.74
C HIS A 714 9.08 -10.65 -5.85
N ARG A 715 7.87 -10.07 -5.97
CA ARG A 715 6.62 -10.83 -6.16
C ARG A 715 6.56 -11.49 -7.53
N PHE A 716 7.04 -10.81 -8.58
CA PHE A 716 7.16 -11.40 -9.91
C PHE A 716 8.21 -12.52 -9.95
N ALA A 717 9.35 -12.33 -9.27
CA ALA A 717 10.38 -13.37 -9.11
C ALA A 717 9.81 -14.62 -8.43
N MET A 718 9.18 -14.44 -7.26
CA MET A 718 8.53 -15.52 -6.53
C MET A 718 7.47 -16.21 -7.39
N GLY A 719 6.55 -15.46 -7.99
CA GLY A 719 5.48 -16.03 -8.82
C GLY A 719 6.00 -16.87 -9.99
N TYR A 720 7.08 -16.43 -10.64
CA TYR A 720 7.72 -17.22 -11.69
C TYR A 720 8.38 -18.49 -11.14
N ALA A 721 9.17 -18.39 -10.07
CA ALA A 721 9.81 -19.53 -9.43
C ALA A 721 8.78 -20.60 -9.00
N GLU A 722 7.65 -20.18 -8.43
CA GLU A 722 6.56 -21.05 -7.99
C GLU A 722 5.81 -21.72 -9.15
N SER A 723 5.78 -21.10 -10.34
CA SER A 723 4.98 -21.53 -11.50
C SER A 723 5.39 -22.90 -12.07
N SER A 724 6.59 -23.38 -11.74
CA SER A 724 7.07 -24.71 -12.12
C SER A 724 6.85 -25.79 -11.04
N LEU A 725 6.32 -25.41 -9.87
CA LEU A 725 6.11 -26.29 -8.72
C LEU A 725 4.65 -26.74 -8.58
N THR A 726 3.70 -25.83 -8.77
CA THR A 726 2.27 -26.11 -8.54
C THR A 726 1.40 -25.64 -9.71
N ARG A 727 0.30 -26.34 -9.94
CA ARG A 727 -0.67 -25.97 -10.98
C ARG A 727 -1.26 -24.59 -10.72
N SER A 728 -1.61 -24.27 -9.47
CA SER A 728 -2.14 -22.96 -9.11
C SER A 728 -1.16 -21.84 -9.40
N ALA A 729 0.13 -21.98 -9.04
CA ALA A 729 1.11 -20.94 -9.33
C ALA A 729 1.30 -20.74 -10.85
N TRP A 730 1.29 -21.83 -11.61
CA TRP A 730 1.34 -21.74 -13.07
C TRP A 730 0.15 -20.99 -13.67
N LEU A 731 -1.08 -21.31 -13.24
CA LEU A 731 -2.29 -20.62 -13.68
C LEU A 731 -2.25 -19.13 -13.34
N ARG A 732 -1.82 -18.80 -12.11
CA ARG A 732 -1.63 -17.42 -11.65
C ARG A 732 -0.64 -16.65 -12.54
N GLN A 733 0.45 -17.31 -12.93
CA GLN A 733 1.47 -16.69 -13.80
C GLN A 733 0.91 -16.29 -15.17
N GLN A 734 -0.07 -17.02 -15.69
CA GLN A 734 -0.71 -16.72 -16.98
C GLN A 734 -1.63 -15.49 -16.93
N VAL A 735 -2.12 -15.08 -15.76
CA VAL A 735 -3.14 -14.01 -15.65
C VAL A 735 -2.65 -12.77 -14.90
N SER A 736 -1.58 -12.89 -14.10
CA SER A 736 -1.05 -11.78 -13.30
C SER A 736 0.46 -11.77 -13.17
N GLY A 737 1.16 -12.60 -13.95
CA GLY A 737 2.61 -12.79 -13.87
C GLY A 737 3.39 -12.10 -14.99
N LEU A 738 4.70 -12.38 -15.05
CA LEU A 738 5.57 -11.91 -16.15
C LEU A 738 5.11 -12.44 -17.52
N SER A 739 4.50 -13.62 -17.57
CA SER A 739 3.90 -14.16 -18.79
C SER A 739 2.75 -13.27 -19.28
N GLN A 740 1.96 -12.72 -18.36
CA GLN A 740 0.87 -11.80 -18.70
C GLN A 740 1.41 -10.44 -19.13
N VAL A 741 2.42 -9.89 -18.45
CA VAL A 741 3.08 -8.65 -18.89
C VAL A 741 3.57 -8.80 -20.34
N LYS A 742 4.25 -9.90 -20.64
CA LYS A 742 4.76 -10.19 -22.00
C LYS A 742 3.64 -10.39 -23.04
N LEU A 743 2.44 -10.80 -22.62
CA LEU A 743 1.29 -10.85 -23.52
C LEU A 743 0.75 -9.45 -23.79
N LEU A 744 0.54 -8.66 -22.73
CA LEU A 744 -0.01 -7.30 -22.82
C LEU A 744 0.89 -6.39 -23.67
N THR A 745 2.20 -6.37 -23.44
CA THR A 745 3.14 -5.56 -24.24
C THR A 745 3.10 -5.94 -25.71
N ARG A 746 3.17 -7.23 -26.02
CA ARG A 746 3.06 -7.73 -27.40
C ARG A 746 1.74 -7.36 -28.09
N LEU A 747 0.63 -7.33 -27.34
CA LEU A 747 -0.66 -6.91 -27.87
C LEU A 747 -0.73 -5.38 -28.04
N ALA A 748 -0.10 -4.62 -27.14
CA ALA A 748 0.00 -3.16 -27.22
C ALA A 748 0.86 -2.70 -28.42
N ASP A 749 1.90 -3.47 -28.77
CA ASP A 749 2.83 -3.19 -29.87
C ASP A 749 2.26 -3.45 -31.27
N ARG A 750 1.06 -4.03 -31.37
CA ARG A 750 0.43 -4.27 -32.68
C ARG A 750 0.17 -2.93 -33.37
N PRO A 751 0.29 -2.82 -34.71
CA PRO A 751 0.12 -1.56 -35.43
C PRO A 751 -1.30 -1.01 -35.30
N GLU A 752 -1.50 0.31 -35.40
CA GLU A 752 -2.81 0.97 -35.29
C GLU A 752 -3.88 0.41 -36.25
N SER A 753 -3.45 -0.10 -37.41
CA SER A 753 -4.31 -0.71 -38.43
C SER A 753 -4.81 -2.11 -38.09
N ASP A 754 -4.30 -2.76 -37.03
CA ASP A 754 -4.75 -4.09 -36.62
C ASP A 754 -6.19 -4.02 -36.04
N PRO A 755 -7.17 -4.74 -36.63
CA PRO A 755 -8.55 -4.79 -36.14
C PRO A 755 -8.74 -5.67 -34.88
N PHE A 756 -7.70 -6.36 -34.41
CA PHE A 756 -7.74 -7.29 -33.27
C PHE A 756 -8.79 -8.41 -33.41
N GLU A 757 -9.10 -8.85 -34.63
CA GLU A 757 -10.14 -9.86 -34.88
C GLU A 757 -9.91 -11.17 -34.10
N ASP A 758 -8.66 -11.62 -33.99
CA ASP A 758 -8.28 -12.82 -33.25
C ASP A 758 -8.52 -12.68 -31.74
N VAL A 759 -8.23 -11.50 -31.18
CA VAL A 759 -8.42 -11.18 -29.77
C VAL A 759 -9.91 -11.00 -29.46
N ILE A 760 -10.60 -10.16 -30.22
CA ILE A 760 -12.04 -9.89 -30.07
C ILE A 760 -12.85 -11.18 -30.19
N GLY A 761 -12.50 -12.05 -31.14
CA GLY A 761 -13.14 -13.36 -31.30
C GLY A 761 -13.04 -14.22 -30.03
N LYS A 762 -11.91 -14.17 -29.31
CA LYS A 762 -11.72 -14.89 -28.03
C LYS A 762 -12.44 -14.20 -26.87
N LEU A 763 -12.45 -12.86 -26.82
CA LEU A 763 -13.20 -12.11 -25.81
C LEU A 763 -14.71 -12.42 -25.89
N LYS A 764 -15.25 -12.53 -27.10
CA LYS A 764 -16.64 -12.96 -27.33
C LYS A 764 -16.91 -14.40 -26.91
N GLN A 765 -15.93 -15.30 -27.07
CA GLN A 765 -16.04 -16.66 -26.55
C GLN A 765 -16.12 -16.65 -25.03
N ILE A 766 -15.26 -15.87 -24.36
CA ILE A 766 -15.30 -15.68 -22.90
C ILE A 766 -16.67 -15.13 -22.48
N GLN A 767 -17.17 -14.10 -23.17
CA GLN A 767 -18.48 -13.49 -22.93
C GLN A 767 -19.62 -14.53 -22.91
N ALA A 768 -19.59 -15.49 -23.83
CA ALA A 768 -20.66 -16.47 -24.01
C ALA A 768 -20.81 -17.44 -22.83
N PHE A 769 -19.72 -17.77 -22.13
CA PHE A 769 -19.75 -18.66 -20.97
C PHE A 769 -19.51 -17.96 -19.63
N ALA A 770 -19.17 -16.66 -19.62
CA ALA A 770 -18.72 -15.99 -18.41
C ALA A 770 -19.74 -16.06 -17.27
N LEU A 771 -21.01 -15.73 -17.55
CA LEU A 771 -22.08 -15.65 -16.55
C LEU A 771 -23.25 -16.60 -16.87
N THR A 772 -23.20 -17.79 -16.28
CA THR A 772 -24.21 -18.86 -16.41
C THR A 772 -24.67 -19.31 -15.01
N ALA A 773 -25.82 -19.98 -14.92
CA ALA A 773 -26.31 -20.49 -13.64
C ALA A 773 -25.65 -21.82 -13.21
N ASP A 774 -25.13 -22.59 -14.17
CA ASP A 774 -24.48 -23.87 -13.88
C ASP A 774 -23.13 -23.65 -13.18
N ASN A 775 -22.74 -24.56 -12.29
CA ASN A 775 -21.48 -24.48 -11.54
C ASN A 775 -21.26 -23.15 -10.77
N MET A 776 -22.33 -22.42 -10.47
CA MET A 776 -22.29 -21.18 -9.70
C MET A 776 -22.47 -21.43 -8.21
N ARG A 777 -21.67 -20.73 -7.39
CA ARG A 777 -21.90 -20.58 -5.95
C ARG A 777 -21.84 -19.12 -5.55
N THR A 778 -22.57 -18.74 -4.50
CA THR A 778 -22.69 -17.35 -4.05
C THR A 778 -22.39 -17.18 -2.57
N SER A 779 -21.98 -15.98 -2.19
CA SER A 779 -21.89 -15.54 -0.80
C SER A 779 -22.52 -14.16 -0.68
N ILE A 780 -23.36 -13.98 0.33
CA ILE A 780 -24.02 -12.71 0.63
C ILE A 780 -23.78 -12.33 2.09
N THR A 781 -23.22 -11.15 2.30
CA THR A 781 -23.06 -10.54 3.62
C THR A 781 -24.01 -9.35 3.74
N CYS A 782 -24.94 -9.37 4.69
CA CYS A 782 -25.94 -8.31 4.88
C CYS A 782 -26.50 -8.31 6.32
N GLY A 783 -27.29 -7.30 6.67
CA GLY A 783 -28.09 -7.30 7.90
C GLY A 783 -29.15 -8.41 7.88
N SER A 784 -29.50 -8.95 9.05
CA SER A 784 -30.55 -9.99 9.18
C SER A 784 -31.89 -9.53 8.62
N GLU A 785 -32.18 -8.24 8.70
CA GLU A 785 -33.36 -7.58 8.14
C GLU A 785 -33.44 -7.66 6.61
N SER A 786 -32.30 -7.77 5.90
CA SER A 786 -32.21 -7.69 4.44
C SER A 786 -32.13 -9.06 3.75
N VAL A 787 -32.02 -10.16 4.51
CA VAL A 787 -31.86 -11.53 3.99
C VAL A 787 -32.99 -11.92 3.03
N GLY A 788 -34.24 -11.64 3.40
CA GLY A 788 -35.41 -12.03 2.59
C GLY A 788 -35.46 -11.34 1.23
N GLU A 789 -35.20 -10.02 1.20
CA GLU A 789 -35.18 -9.22 -0.03
C GLU A 789 -33.98 -9.57 -0.92
N ASN A 790 -32.82 -9.85 -0.31
CA ASN A 790 -31.64 -10.32 -1.00
C ASN A 790 -31.85 -11.69 -1.64
N LEU A 791 -32.49 -12.64 -0.94
CA LEU A 791 -32.80 -13.96 -1.49
C LEU A 791 -33.74 -13.84 -2.70
N ALA A 792 -34.80 -13.05 -2.59
CA ALA A 792 -35.72 -12.82 -3.71
C ALA A 792 -35.02 -12.17 -4.93
N SER A 793 -34.11 -11.21 -4.68
CA SER A 793 -33.32 -10.57 -5.73
C SER A 793 -32.35 -11.54 -6.39
N LEU A 794 -31.69 -12.40 -5.61
CA LEU A 794 -30.80 -13.44 -6.11
C LEU A 794 -31.55 -14.46 -6.96
N GLN A 795 -32.74 -14.90 -6.54
CA GLN A 795 -33.58 -15.83 -7.31
C GLN A 795 -33.98 -15.24 -8.67
N ARG A 796 -34.31 -13.94 -8.71
CA ARG A 796 -34.61 -13.26 -9.97
C ARG A 796 -33.38 -13.17 -10.87
N PHE A 797 -32.23 -12.79 -10.31
CA PHE A 797 -30.96 -12.70 -11.03
C PHE A 797 -30.56 -14.06 -11.63
N THR A 798 -30.49 -15.09 -10.80
CA THR A 798 -30.08 -16.45 -11.19
C THR A 798 -31.08 -17.12 -12.11
N GLY A 799 -32.38 -16.84 -11.95
CA GLY A 799 -33.43 -17.28 -12.87
C GLY A 799 -33.34 -16.68 -14.28
N GLY A 800 -32.68 -15.52 -14.44
CA GLY A 800 -32.43 -14.88 -15.74
C GLY A 800 -31.16 -15.35 -16.46
N LEU A 801 -30.33 -16.18 -15.81
CA LEU A 801 -29.07 -16.68 -16.38
C LEU A 801 -29.29 -17.90 -17.27
N ALA A 802 -28.43 -18.05 -18.29
CA ALA A 802 -28.45 -19.20 -19.17
C ALA A 802 -28.02 -20.49 -18.43
N ARG A 803 -28.59 -21.62 -18.86
CA ARG A 803 -28.26 -22.99 -18.39
C ARG A 803 -27.91 -23.86 -19.59
N GLY A 804 -27.09 -24.89 -19.38
CA GLY A 804 -26.64 -25.84 -20.38
C GLY A 804 -25.67 -25.25 -21.42
N VAL A 805 -25.01 -24.13 -21.10
CA VAL A 805 -24.02 -23.51 -21.99
C VAL A 805 -22.77 -24.39 -22.04
N ALA A 806 -22.35 -24.77 -23.26
CA ALA A 806 -21.13 -25.55 -23.44
C ALA A 806 -19.90 -24.66 -23.23
N GLU A 807 -19.14 -24.93 -22.18
CA GLU A 807 -17.84 -24.30 -21.94
C GLU A 807 -16.76 -24.91 -22.84
N PRO A 808 -15.83 -24.12 -23.39
CA PRO A 808 -14.61 -24.65 -24.01
C PRO A 808 -13.77 -25.40 -22.99
N LYS A 809 -13.38 -26.64 -23.30
CA LYS A 809 -12.57 -27.48 -22.42
C LYS A 809 -11.43 -28.12 -23.19
N THR A 810 -10.24 -28.10 -22.61
CA THR A 810 -9.11 -28.89 -23.10
C THR A 810 -9.18 -30.31 -22.54
N ALA A 811 -8.79 -31.29 -23.37
CA ALA A 811 -8.82 -32.70 -22.96
C ALA A 811 -7.78 -33.03 -21.88
N ARG A 812 -6.65 -32.31 -21.87
CA ARG A 812 -5.56 -32.48 -20.89
C ARG A 812 -4.91 -31.13 -20.56
N PRO A 813 -4.58 -30.87 -19.29
CA PRO A 813 -3.83 -29.67 -18.91
C PRO A 813 -2.42 -29.63 -19.52
N THR A 814 -1.94 -28.43 -19.84
CA THR A 814 -0.57 -28.17 -20.31
C THR A 814 0.46 -28.59 -19.25
N PRO A 815 1.55 -29.29 -19.61
CA PRO A 815 2.60 -29.64 -18.64
C PRO A 815 3.23 -28.40 -17.98
N LEU A 816 3.65 -28.52 -16.72
CA LEU A 816 4.35 -27.43 -16.03
C LEU A 816 5.75 -27.18 -16.64
N PRO A 817 6.23 -25.93 -16.64
CA PRO A 817 7.62 -25.60 -16.96
C PRO A 817 8.59 -26.38 -16.06
N ARG A 818 9.79 -26.65 -16.57
CA ARG A 818 10.83 -27.41 -15.85
C ARG A 818 12.08 -26.58 -15.57
N ASP A 819 12.01 -25.27 -15.82
CA ASP A 819 13.13 -24.36 -15.63
C ASP A 819 13.51 -24.32 -14.15
N SER A 820 14.74 -24.73 -13.83
CA SER A 820 15.24 -24.69 -12.45
C SER A 820 15.70 -23.29 -12.05
N LYS A 821 16.29 -22.56 -12.99
CA LYS A 821 16.76 -21.18 -12.82
C LYS A 821 16.31 -20.32 -14.00
N ALA A 822 15.69 -19.19 -13.72
CA ALA A 822 15.22 -18.24 -14.72
C ALA A 822 15.75 -16.83 -14.44
N PHE A 823 16.11 -16.10 -15.48
CA PHE A 823 16.57 -14.72 -15.38
C PHE A 823 15.81 -13.82 -16.35
N PHE A 824 15.36 -12.67 -15.89
CA PHE A 824 14.65 -11.66 -16.66
C PHE A 824 15.49 -10.38 -16.74
N PRO A 825 16.15 -10.13 -17.89
CA PRO A 825 16.91 -8.90 -18.10
C PRO A 825 15.96 -7.70 -18.08
N LEU A 826 16.19 -6.79 -17.13
CA LEU A 826 15.48 -5.52 -16.99
C LEU A 826 16.47 -4.43 -16.59
N PRO A 827 16.26 -3.16 -16.98
CA PRO A 827 17.23 -2.08 -16.81
C PRO A 827 17.24 -1.53 -15.37
N TYR A 828 17.44 -2.41 -14.38
CA TYR A 828 17.46 -2.06 -12.96
C TYR A 828 18.88 -2.08 -12.42
N GLN A 829 19.20 -1.06 -11.62
CA GLN A 829 20.47 -0.97 -10.88
C GLN A 829 20.52 -1.93 -9.68
N VAL A 830 19.40 -2.53 -9.31
CA VAL A 830 19.24 -3.49 -8.20
C VAL A 830 18.46 -4.71 -8.66
N TYR A 831 18.61 -5.83 -7.94
CA TYR A 831 18.01 -7.11 -8.31
C TYR A 831 16.79 -7.46 -7.44
N TYR A 832 15.95 -8.33 -7.99
CA TYR A 832 14.80 -8.90 -7.30
C TYR A 832 14.83 -10.42 -7.43
N GLY A 833 14.84 -11.13 -6.31
CA GLY A 833 15.06 -12.57 -6.27
C GLY A 833 13.91 -13.36 -5.64
N GLY A 834 13.70 -14.58 -6.13
CA GLY A 834 12.81 -15.56 -5.54
C GLY A 834 13.37 -16.98 -5.65
N LEU A 835 13.39 -17.73 -4.55
CA LEU A 835 13.67 -19.17 -4.53
C LEU A 835 12.49 -19.89 -3.87
N SER A 836 11.98 -20.96 -4.47
CA SER A 836 10.79 -21.66 -3.98
C SER A 836 10.93 -23.19 -4.00
N LEU A 837 10.23 -23.85 -3.09
CA LEU A 837 10.17 -25.30 -2.89
C LEU A 837 8.73 -25.73 -2.62
N ALA A 838 8.34 -26.91 -3.13
CA ALA A 838 7.07 -27.54 -2.80
C ALA A 838 7.17 -28.24 -1.42
N THR A 839 6.08 -28.20 -0.64
CA THR A 839 6.07 -28.70 0.74
C THR A 839 4.87 -29.60 1.06
N THR A 840 3.80 -29.04 1.63
CA THR A 840 2.66 -29.80 2.16
C THR A 840 1.38 -28.98 2.14
N SER A 841 0.21 -29.64 2.15
CA SER A 841 -1.10 -28.97 2.11
C SER A 841 -1.43 -28.23 3.42
N TYR A 842 -2.39 -27.30 3.35
CA TYR A 842 -2.83 -26.48 4.49
C TYR A 842 -3.23 -27.31 5.72
N THR A 843 -3.95 -28.42 5.51
CA THR A 843 -4.43 -29.30 6.59
C THR A 843 -3.36 -30.21 7.20
N SER A 844 -2.15 -30.24 6.63
CA SER A 844 -1.05 -31.04 7.16
C SER A 844 -0.52 -30.49 8.48
N PRO A 845 -0.24 -31.34 9.48
CA PRO A 845 0.38 -30.90 10.73
C PRO A 845 1.78 -30.30 10.53
N GLU A 846 2.51 -30.72 9.48
CA GLU A 846 3.86 -30.20 9.17
C GLU A 846 3.82 -28.75 8.66
N GLY A 847 2.67 -28.28 8.19
CA GLY A 847 2.53 -26.92 7.68
C GLY A 847 2.65 -25.85 8.77
N ALA A 848 2.34 -26.16 10.04
CA ALA A 848 2.45 -25.20 11.14
C ALA A 848 3.93 -24.94 11.52
N PRO A 849 4.76 -25.98 11.73
CA PRO A 849 6.20 -25.82 11.89
C PRO A 849 6.87 -25.08 10.72
N LEU A 850 6.45 -25.32 9.47
CA LEU A 850 6.98 -24.57 8.31
C LEU A 850 6.67 -23.07 8.40
N GLN A 851 5.46 -22.69 8.81
CA GLN A 851 5.09 -21.29 8.98
C GLN A 851 5.89 -20.60 10.10
N ILE A 852 6.16 -21.32 11.19
CA ILE A 852 7.04 -20.85 12.28
C ILE A 852 8.49 -20.76 11.81
N LEU A 853 8.99 -21.75 11.06
CA LEU A 853 10.34 -21.77 10.50
C LEU A 853 10.59 -20.56 9.59
N ALA A 854 9.62 -20.16 8.78
CA ALA A 854 9.73 -18.97 7.94
C ALA A 854 10.01 -17.70 8.76
N GLN A 855 9.28 -17.50 9.87
CA GLN A 855 9.52 -16.34 10.75
C GLN A 855 10.86 -16.43 11.48
N LEU A 856 11.25 -17.62 11.93
CA LEU A 856 12.55 -17.84 12.55
C LEU A 856 13.71 -17.51 11.59
N LEU A 857 13.64 -18.00 10.35
CA LEU A 857 14.64 -17.72 9.31
C LEU A 857 14.71 -16.24 8.98
N THR A 858 13.55 -15.59 8.79
CA THR A 858 13.50 -14.15 8.48
C THR A 858 14.15 -13.33 9.58
N HIS A 859 13.72 -13.48 10.84
CA HIS A 859 14.16 -12.60 11.92
C HIS A 859 15.54 -12.96 12.51
N LYS A 860 15.95 -14.24 12.47
CA LYS A 860 17.19 -14.70 13.13
C LYS A 860 18.36 -14.92 12.16
N HIS A 861 18.14 -14.85 10.85
CA HIS A 861 19.17 -15.06 9.84
C HIS A 861 19.07 -14.11 8.64
N LEU A 862 18.00 -14.19 7.86
CA LEU A 862 17.93 -13.57 6.54
C LEU A 862 17.89 -12.05 6.58
N HIS A 863 17.18 -11.45 7.53
CA HIS A 863 17.19 -9.99 7.71
C HIS A 863 18.61 -9.47 7.97
N HIS A 864 19.36 -10.16 8.82
CA HIS A 864 20.72 -9.77 9.17
C HIS A 864 21.70 -9.98 8.00
N GLU A 865 21.66 -11.13 7.34
CA GLU A 865 22.62 -11.44 6.26
C GLU A 865 22.30 -10.71 4.95
N VAL A 866 21.03 -10.63 4.55
CA VAL A 866 20.62 -10.08 3.25
C VAL A 866 20.43 -8.56 3.30
N ARG A 867 19.82 -8.02 4.37
CA ARG A 867 19.57 -6.58 4.52
C ARG A 867 20.69 -5.86 5.26
N GLU A 868 20.95 -6.22 6.52
CA GLU A 868 21.90 -5.45 7.35
C GLU A 868 23.34 -5.53 6.82
N LYS A 869 23.81 -6.75 6.50
CA LYS A 869 25.15 -6.98 5.91
C LYS A 869 25.17 -6.83 4.40
N GLY A 870 24.18 -7.41 3.72
CA GLY A 870 24.12 -7.49 2.26
C GLY A 870 23.67 -6.20 1.56
N GLY A 871 23.06 -5.26 2.29
CA GLY A 871 22.62 -3.96 1.77
C GLY A 871 21.32 -3.98 0.98
N ALA A 872 20.60 -5.10 0.91
CA ALA A 872 19.28 -5.16 0.28
C ALA A 872 18.22 -4.40 1.11
N TYR A 873 17.20 -3.85 0.47
CA TYR A 873 16.10 -3.20 1.20
C TYR A 873 15.24 -4.21 1.98
N GLY A 874 15.06 -5.42 1.44
CA GLY A 874 14.33 -6.49 2.11
C GLY A 874 14.82 -7.88 1.72
N GLY A 875 14.76 -8.80 2.67
CA GLY A 875 15.07 -10.22 2.46
C GLY A 875 14.44 -11.08 3.53
N GLY A 876 13.90 -12.24 3.16
CA GLY A 876 13.18 -13.09 4.11
C GLY A 876 12.72 -14.42 3.52
N ALA A 877 12.10 -15.22 4.38
CA ALA A 877 11.46 -16.48 4.05
C ALA A 877 9.94 -16.39 4.27
N TYR A 878 9.19 -17.21 3.55
CA TYR A 878 7.73 -17.29 3.66
C TYR A 878 7.23 -18.72 3.51
N SER A 879 6.06 -18.98 4.07
CA SER A 879 5.32 -20.24 3.89
C SER A 879 3.90 -19.91 3.43
N ARG A 880 3.51 -20.49 2.28
CA ARG A 880 2.17 -20.39 1.71
C ARG A 880 1.48 -21.74 1.87
N GLY A 881 0.85 -21.92 3.03
CA GLY A 881 0.27 -23.21 3.42
C GLY A 881 -0.85 -23.71 2.51
N LEU A 882 -1.63 -22.81 1.89
CA LEU A 882 -2.70 -23.20 0.96
C LEU A 882 -2.14 -23.69 -0.38
N GLU A 883 -1.12 -23.01 -0.91
CA GLU A 883 -0.42 -23.39 -2.13
C GLU A 883 0.60 -24.51 -1.94
N GLY A 884 0.92 -24.88 -0.69
CA GLY A 884 1.93 -25.89 -0.38
C GLY A 884 3.35 -25.47 -0.78
N LEU A 885 3.67 -24.19 -0.64
CA LEU A 885 4.96 -23.63 -1.04
C LEU A 885 5.71 -23.05 0.15
N PHE A 886 7.03 -23.21 0.14
CA PHE A 886 7.95 -22.50 1.01
C PHE A 886 8.98 -21.80 0.14
N GLY A 887 9.32 -20.56 0.45
CA GLY A 887 10.28 -19.83 -0.37
C GLY A 887 11.00 -18.72 0.36
N PHE A 888 11.88 -18.08 -0.40
CA PHE A 888 12.77 -17.00 0.00
C PHE A 888 12.67 -15.89 -1.03
N TYR A 889 12.91 -14.65 -0.60
CA TYR A 889 12.93 -13.50 -1.49
C TYR A 889 14.01 -12.50 -1.08
N SER A 890 14.44 -11.70 -2.07
CA SER A 890 15.16 -10.46 -1.85
C SER A 890 14.57 -9.34 -2.71
N TYR A 891 14.63 -8.11 -2.21
CA TYR A 891 14.00 -6.94 -2.80
C TYR A 891 14.95 -5.75 -2.77
N ARG A 892 15.15 -5.12 -3.95
CA ARG A 892 16.16 -4.07 -4.18
C ARG A 892 17.53 -4.52 -3.67
N ASP A 893 17.95 -5.69 -4.12
CA ASP A 893 19.15 -6.40 -3.66
C ASP A 893 20.35 -6.05 -4.54
N PRO A 894 21.43 -5.45 -3.99
CA PRO A 894 22.64 -5.16 -4.75
C PRO A 894 23.52 -6.41 -4.99
N ASN A 895 23.32 -7.50 -4.24
CA ASN A 895 24.24 -8.65 -4.17
C ASN A 895 23.54 -10.01 -4.39
N PRO A 896 22.91 -10.25 -5.56
CA PRO A 896 22.07 -11.44 -5.80
C PRO A 896 22.79 -12.78 -5.66
N GLN A 897 24.09 -12.87 -6.00
CA GLN A 897 24.87 -14.11 -5.82
C GLN A 897 25.08 -14.46 -4.34
N ASN A 898 25.42 -13.46 -3.53
CA ASN A 898 25.63 -13.65 -2.10
C ASN A 898 24.31 -14.07 -1.43
N THR A 899 23.22 -13.40 -1.78
CA THR A 899 21.86 -13.77 -1.34
C THR A 899 21.52 -15.21 -1.70
N LEU A 900 21.79 -15.66 -2.93
CA LEU A 900 21.59 -17.05 -3.32
C LEU A 900 22.39 -18.02 -2.45
N SER A 901 23.66 -17.73 -2.18
CA SER A 901 24.51 -18.53 -1.31
C SER A 901 23.96 -18.62 0.12
N ILE A 902 23.52 -17.49 0.69
CA ILE A 902 22.90 -17.43 2.02
C ILE A 902 21.62 -18.28 2.05
N VAL A 903 20.75 -18.12 1.07
CA VAL A 903 19.47 -18.83 1.00
C VAL A 903 19.66 -20.34 0.84
N HIS A 904 20.62 -20.78 0.00
CA HIS A 904 20.93 -22.21 -0.14
C HIS A 904 21.40 -22.85 1.17
N ASN A 905 22.11 -22.09 2.01
CA ASN A 905 22.59 -22.59 3.30
C ASN A 905 21.59 -22.39 4.46
N ALA A 906 20.53 -21.61 4.26
CA ALA A 906 19.58 -21.24 5.31
C ALA A 906 18.87 -22.46 5.93
N GLY A 907 18.57 -23.48 5.12
CA GLY A 907 17.97 -24.73 5.60
C GLY A 907 18.89 -25.47 6.58
N GLN A 908 20.16 -25.63 6.20
CA GLN A 908 21.17 -26.30 7.04
C GLN A 908 21.43 -25.49 8.32
N TRP A 909 21.53 -24.16 8.19
CA TRP A 909 21.66 -23.26 9.32
C TRP A 909 20.51 -23.43 10.33
N ALA A 910 19.26 -23.57 9.86
CA ALA A 910 18.10 -23.78 10.73
C ALA A 910 18.09 -25.13 11.45
N VAL A 911 18.64 -26.18 10.82
CA VAL A 911 18.82 -27.50 11.45
C VAL A 911 19.86 -27.41 12.57
N ASP A 912 21.00 -26.80 12.30
CA ASP A 912 22.13 -26.71 13.23
C ASP A 912 21.89 -25.72 14.38
N LYS A 913 20.99 -24.75 14.18
CA LYS A 913 20.67 -23.74 15.17
C LYS A 913 20.09 -24.36 16.45
N LYS A 914 20.64 -23.94 17.59
CA LYS A 914 20.05 -24.20 18.92
C LYS A 914 18.98 -23.17 19.23
N TRP A 915 17.74 -23.47 18.85
CA TRP A 915 16.57 -22.64 19.10
C TRP A 915 16.30 -22.46 20.59
N THR A 916 16.13 -21.23 21.04
CA THR A 916 15.70 -20.93 22.42
C THR A 916 14.17 -20.96 22.53
N ASP A 917 13.63 -21.03 23.75
CA ASP A 917 12.17 -20.93 23.93
C ASP A 917 11.65 -19.55 23.51
N ARG A 918 12.46 -18.52 23.73
CA ARG A 918 12.18 -17.14 23.32
C ARG A 918 12.08 -17.01 21.80
N ASP A 919 13.02 -17.60 21.05
CA ASP A 919 12.97 -17.56 19.57
C ASP A 919 11.65 -18.15 19.06
N LEU A 920 11.25 -19.28 19.63
CA LEU A 920 10.02 -19.97 19.24
C LEU A 920 8.77 -19.19 19.64
N GLU A 921 8.76 -18.56 20.82
CA GLU A 921 7.66 -17.70 21.29
C GLU A 921 7.50 -16.47 20.40
N GLU A 922 8.59 -15.77 20.10
CA GLU A 922 8.65 -14.61 19.20
C GLU A 922 8.15 -14.96 17.78
N ALA A 923 8.55 -16.11 17.24
CA ALA A 923 8.06 -16.58 15.95
C ALA A 923 6.55 -16.90 15.96
N LYS A 924 6.03 -17.47 17.06
CA LYS A 924 4.58 -17.70 17.22
C LYS A 924 3.82 -16.37 17.23
N ILE A 925 4.29 -15.41 18.03
CA ILE A 925 3.69 -14.07 18.11
C ILE A 925 3.63 -13.41 16.72
N SER A 926 4.74 -13.41 15.99
CA SER A 926 4.81 -12.90 14.60
C SER A 926 3.80 -13.57 13.67
N VAL A 927 3.67 -14.90 13.71
CA VAL A 927 2.63 -15.60 12.92
C VAL A 927 1.21 -15.15 13.31
N PHE A 928 0.95 -14.97 14.61
CA PHE A 928 -0.37 -14.60 15.09
C PHE A 928 -0.77 -13.16 14.78
N GLN A 929 0.17 -12.25 14.50
CA GLN A 929 -0.16 -10.91 13.97
C GLN A 929 -1.02 -11.00 12.71
N ALA A 930 -0.61 -11.83 11.74
CA ALA A 930 -1.34 -12.00 10.49
C ALA A 930 -2.59 -12.89 10.64
N VAL A 931 -2.51 -13.95 11.46
CA VAL A 931 -3.64 -14.86 11.69
C VAL A 931 -4.79 -14.18 12.41
N ASP A 932 -4.48 -13.28 13.35
CA ASP A 932 -5.44 -12.60 14.22
C ASP A 932 -5.73 -11.16 13.83
N ALA A 933 -5.14 -10.66 12.74
CA ALA A 933 -5.45 -9.34 12.18
C ALA A 933 -6.98 -9.16 12.00
N PRO A 934 -7.53 -7.99 12.37
CA PRO A 934 -8.92 -7.65 12.13
C PRO A 934 -9.32 -7.80 10.67
N LYS A 935 -10.57 -8.19 10.44
CA LYS A 935 -11.14 -8.35 9.10
C LYS A 935 -12.36 -7.46 8.97
N SER A 936 -12.50 -6.83 7.80
CA SER A 936 -13.72 -6.11 7.44
C SER A 936 -14.89 -7.10 7.39
N VAL A 937 -16.10 -6.61 7.64
CA VAL A 937 -17.31 -7.45 7.72
C VAL A 937 -17.54 -8.23 6.42
N ASP A 938 -17.21 -7.66 5.28
CA ASP A 938 -17.32 -8.30 3.95
C ASP A 938 -16.29 -9.41 3.71
N GLN A 939 -15.25 -9.52 4.55
CA GLN A 939 -14.23 -10.56 4.48
C GLN A 939 -14.50 -11.75 5.42
N GLU A 940 -15.52 -11.64 6.27
CA GLU A 940 -15.95 -12.71 7.16
C GLU A 940 -16.53 -13.90 6.37
N GLY A 941 -16.12 -15.13 6.71
CA GLY A 941 -16.56 -16.34 6.01
C GLY A 941 -15.90 -16.57 4.64
N MET A 942 -15.04 -15.66 4.17
CA MET A 942 -14.47 -15.73 2.82
C MET A 942 -13.41 -16.80 2.64
N ALA A 943 -12.73 -17.22 3.72
CA ALA A 943 -11.80 -18.35 3.66
C ALA A 943 -12.52 -19.64 3.23
N LYS A 944 -13.76 -19.85 3.71
CA LYS A 944 -14.62 -20.97 3.31
C LYS A 944 -15.14 -20.80 1.89
N PHE A 945 -15.69 -19.63 1.57
CA PHE A 945 -16.29 -19.39 0.25
C PHE A 945 -15.27 -19.43 -0.90
N LEU A 946 -14.11 -18.81 -0.72
CA LEU A 946 -13.07 -18.74 -1.75
C LEU A 946 -12.28 -20.03 -1.84
N SER A 947 -11.86 -20.60 -0.72
CA SER A 947 -10.84 -21.67 -0.68
C SER A 947 -11.27 -22.94 0.03
N GLY A 948 -12.52 -23.03 0.51
CA GLY A 948 -13.01 -24.21 1.23
C GLY A 948 -12.39 -24.40 2.62
N ILE A 949 -11.69 -23.39 3.15
CA ILE A 949 -11.09 -23.45 4.49
C ILE A 949 -12.19 -23.24 5.53
N THR A 950 -12.57 -24.30 6.24
CA THR A 950 -13.61 -24.23 7.28
C THR A 950 -13.07 -23.66 8.60
N GLU A 951 -13.96 -23.23 9.50
CA GLU A 951 -13.56 -22.76 10.82
C GLU A 951 -12.88 -23.86 11.64
N GLU A 952 -13.27 -25.14 11.46
CA GLU A 952 -12.60 -26.28 12.10
C GLU A 952 -11.16 -26.43 11.59
N MET A 953 -10.92 -26.25 10.30
CA MET A 953 -9.57 -26.27 9.73
C MET A 953 -8.72 -25.12 10.29
N ARG A 954 -9.28 -23.90 10.38
CA ARG A 954 -8.59 -22.73 10.95
C ARG A 954 -8.26 -22.93 12.43
N GLN A 955 -9.22 -23.43 13.21
CA GLN A 955 -9.06 -23.68 14.63
C GLN A 955 -8.01 -24.78 14.89
N ARG A 956 -8.04 -25.86 14.10
CA ARG A 956 -6.99 -26.90 14.17
C ARG A 956 -5.62 -26.34 13.82
N LYS A 957 -5.52 -25.53 12.76
CA LYS A 957 -4.26 -24.89 12.36
C LYS A 957 -3.74 -23.96 13.45
N ARG A 958 -4.62 -23.18 14.09
CA ARG A 958 -4.30 -22.32 15.23
C ARG A 958 -3.69 -23.11 16.40
N GLU A 959 -4.32 -24.21 16.78
CA GLU A 959 -3.80 -25.09 17.85
C GLU A 959 -2.43 -25.64 17.48
N GLN A 960 -2.27 -26.14 16.25
CA GLN A 960 -0.99 -26.63 15.74
C GLN A 960 0.10 -25.55 15.77
N LEU A 961 -0.21 -24.31 15.41
CA LEU A 961 0.73 -23.18 15.46
C LEU A 961 1.17 -22.86 16.90
N LEU A 962 0.24 -22.87 17.86
CA LEU A 962 0.54 -22.64 19.27
C LEU A 962 1.38 -23.78 19.87
N ASP A 963 1.19 -25.01 19.38
CA ASP A 963 1.81 -26.22 19.91
C ASP A 963 3.12 -26.60 19.20
N VAL A 964 3.57 -25.86 18.19
CA VAL A 964 4.86 -26.11 17.49
C VAL A 964 6.01 -26.18 18.49
N THR A 965 6.87 -27.18 18.31
CA THR A 965 8.09 -27.42 19.08
C THR A 965 9.36 -27.16 18.26
N LYS A 966 10.50 -27.00 18.93
CA LYS A 966 11.81 -26.78 18.28
C LYS A 966 12.25 -27.96 17.42
N ASP A 967 11.94 -29.18 17.86
CA ASP A 967 12.32 -30.39 17.13
C ASP A 967 11.52 -30.50 15.83
N GLN A 968 10.22 -30.22 15.87
CA GLN A 968 9.40 -30.16 14.66
C GLN A 968 9.91 -29.10 13.66
N VAL A 969 10.39 -27.94 14.14
CA VAL A 969 11.00 -26.91 13.28
C VAL A 969 12.24 -27.44 12.58
N ARG A 970 13.12 -28.15 13.30
CA ARG A 970 14.33 -28.76 12.72
C ARG A 970 14.00 -29.88 11.73
N GLU A 971 13.03 -30.72 12.07
CA GLU A 971 12.58 -31.82 11.21
C GLU A 971 12.05 -31.30 9.88
N VAL A 972 11.20 -30.26 9.88
CA VAL A 972 10.71 -29.69 8.62
C VAL A 972 11.79 -28.93 7.86
N ALA A 973 12.76 -28.27 8.53
CA ALA A 973 13.87 -27.63 7.85
C ALA A 973 14.77 -28.67 7.14
N GLN A 974 15.06 -29.78 7.81
CA GLN A 974 15.81 -30.91 7.25
C GLN A 974 15.09 -31.51 6.04
N LYS A 975 13.81 -31.88 6.22
CA LYS A 975 13.01 -32.57 5.20
C LYS A 975 12.72 -31.70 3.98
N TYR A 976 12.28 -30.46 4.20
CA TYR A 976 11.73 -29.63 3.13
C TYR A 976 12.71 -28.61 2.55
N LEU A 977 13.78 -28.25 3.26
CA LEU A 977 14.78 -27.32 2.73
C LEU A 977 16.07 -28.06 2.37
N VAL A 978 16.70 -28.75 3.32
CA VAL A 978 18.01 -29.39 3.11
C VAL A 978 17.91 -30.54 2.10
N GLU A 979 17.04 -31.52 2.36
CA GLU A 979 16.91 -32.70 1.49
C GLU A 979 16.34 -32.35 0.12
N ALA A 980 15.41 -31.40 0.05
CA ALA A 980 14.80 -30.97 -1.21
C ALA A 980 15.82 -30.21 -2.10
N MET A 981 16.59 -29.27 -1.53
CA MET A 981 17.66 -28.59 -2.25
C MET A 981 18.77 -29.56 -2.67
N ALA A 982 19.12 -30.55 -1.84
CA ALA A 982 20.10 -31.58 -2.20
C ALA A 982 19.65 -32.44 -3.40
N LYS A 983 18.34 -32.52 -3.66
CA LYS A 983 17.74 -33.21 -4.82
C LYS A 983 17.57 -32.29 -6.04
N GLY A 984 17.88 -30.99 -5.95
CA GLY A 984 17.65 -30.02 -7.02
C GLY A 984 16.17 -29.69 -7.24
N GLU A 985 15.34 -29.78 -6.19
CA GLU A 985 13.90 -29.51 -6.27
C GLU A 985 13.57 -28.01 -6.21
N GLU A 986 14.55 -27.15 -5.92
CA GLU A 986 14.39 -25.71 -5.86
C GLU A 986 14.14 -25.08 -7.24
N ARG A 987 13.43 -23.96 -7.22
CA ARG A 987 13.14 -23.13 -8.39
C ARG A 987 13.51 -21.70 -8.10
N VAL A 988 14.25 -21.10 -9.01
CA VAL A 988 14.86 -19.78 -8.81
C VAL A 988 14.49 -18.85 -9.96
N ALA A 989 14.16 -17.61 -9.62
CA ALA A 989 14.01 -16.53 -10.59
C ALA A 989 14.65 -15.24 -10.09
N PHE A 990 15.32 -14.51 -10.99
CA PHE A 990 15.84 -13.17 -10.73
C PHE A 990 15.46 -12.19 -11.84
N LEU A 991 15.26 -10.92 -11.44
CA LEU A 991 15.01 -9.78 -12.32
C LEU A 991 16.08 -8.71 -12.06
N GLY A 992 16.64 -8.12 -13.11
CA GLY A 992 17.65 -7.07 -13.03
C GLY A 992 18.51 -6.98 -14.29
N GLU A 993 19.53 -6.13 -14.30
CA GLU A 993 20.48 -6.05 -15.42
C GLU A 993 21.21 -7.38 -15.57
N LYS A 994 21.36 -7.89 -16.81
CA LYS A 994 21.99 -9.21 -17.03
C LYS A 994 23.49 -9.14 -16.67
N PRO A 995 23.94 -9.82 -15.61
CA PRO A 995 25.33 -9.82 -15.19
C PRO A 995 26.10 -11.01 -15.77
N ALA A 996 27.43 -10.96 -15.70
CA ALA A 996 28.31 -11.98 -16.25
C ALA A 996 28.14 -13.39 -15.63
N TRP A 997 27.54 -13.49 -14.43
CA TRP A 997 27.33 -14.76 -13.75
C TRP A 997 26.08 -15.53 -14.18
N VAL A 998 25.21 -14.91 -14.98
CA VAL A 998 24.09 -15.61 -15.62
C VAL A 998 24.64 -16.38 -16.81
N ASP A 999 25.05 -17.61 -16.54
CA ASP A 999 25.59 -18.56 -17.50
C ASP A 999 24.49 -19.43 -18.16
N ASP A 1000 24.89 -20.45 -18.93
CA ASP A 1000 23.99 -21.35 -19.64
C ASP A 1000 23.11 -22.23 -18.72
N SER A 1001 23.35 -22.23 -17.40
CA SER A 1001 22.47 -22.90 -16.43
C SER A 1001 21.19 -22.11 -16.14
N TRP A 1002 21.14 -20.84 -16.54
CA TRP A 1002 19.99 -19.96 -16.40
C TRP A 1002 19.20 -19.88 -17.70
N LYS A 1003 17.89 -20.07 -17.60
CA LYS A 1003 16.98 -19.76 -18.71
C LYS A 1003 16.72 -18.25 -18.73
N VAL A 1004 17.26 -17.56 -19.72
CA VAL A 1004 17.03 -16.12 -19.91
C VAL A 1004 15.74 -15.89 -20.69
N TYR A 1005 14.84 -15.10 -20.13
CA TYR A 1005 13.58 -14.69 -20.74
C TYR A 1005 13.62 -13.22 -21.08
N ASP A 1006 13.66 -12.92 -22.38
CA ASP A 1006 13.53 -11.55 -22.84
C ASP A 1006 12.11 -11.03 -22.63
N MET A 1007 12.01 -9.81 -22.12
CA MET A 1007 10.76 -9.07 -21.90
C MET A 1007 10.49 -8.07 -23.04
N ASN A 1008 11.31 -8.05 -24.10
CA ASN A 1008 11.27 -7.11 -25.23
C ASN A 1008 11.42 -5.65 -24.77
N VAL A 1009 12.35 -5.39 -23.86
CA VAL A 1009 12.58 -4.02 -23.32
C VAL A 1009 13.52 -3.19 -24.20
N ASN A 1010 14.28 -3.85 -25.06
CA ASN A 1010 15.07 -3.19 -26.08
C ASN A 1010 14.25 -3.19 -27.36
N GLY A 1011 13.84 -2.02 -27.85
CA GLY A 1011 13.15 -1.85 -29.12
C GLY A 1011 14.02 -2.15 -30.34
N GLU A 1012 14.61 -3.35 -30.40
CA GLU A 1012 15.25 -3.93 -31.61
C GLU A 1012 14.33 -4.91 -32.32
#